data_AF-A0A504KLX4-F1
#
_entry.id   AF-A0A504KLX4-F1
#
_cell.length_a   1.000
_cell.length_b   1.000
_cell.length_c   1.000
_cell.angle_alpha   90.00
_cell.angle_beta   90.00
_cell.angle_gamma   90.00
#
_symmetry.space_group_name_H-M   'P 1'
#
loop_
_entity.id
_entity.type
_entity.pdbx_description
1 polymer ?
#
loop_
_entity_poly.entity_id
_entity_poly.type
_entity_poly.pdbx_seq_one_letter_code
_entity_poly.pdbx_strand_id
1 'polypeptide(L)'
;MNLSNRWDQARQCREITIFDQGYVQAVASLSIFHGCVDNVAIARALKVTPTADFTLRVVLPRAAAEARLRERMMQAAPAERILDADFEASMRAFGVFQNINDILVATDRKTISVETLDDRSLSKSVELVSRKIAFKIARDQVTPMYRHQVVHSSQPLTVDNAYLDDGVDTITIQNPLNSAAGNDAVTLGKEEINRSLGYATVFALMIYVAGAGLTSLAQLLIARIVGSTSYGIYSYVLSTTSVLAYLATLGFNVSLLRFVSAYRAQGRLDLAHGIIRFAFQRSLAVASLFGLAGATYIFLSSSSHNRELEISQLLGMAAVPLVTTSALGAALIRAFGGGVSALLPERIVRDGLLLTLLSAAALSGSWTLNAPLVMQAVLTSSAVTVAFVFVLLARFQPPGLRHAEPADASKDWWSAVPPIMLMAGLDVFINRAGVMVLGWTGHIRDAGIFALGLNVALLVGLSLVAVSTMFSPTAATLYAKNDRRGLQELFSRAALLSSGAAIAMAIPLLLIVRPLLSWFGEDFGTGAPIARVLMLGYVFVALCGPQLNLLTMTGNEWAAAVTMILGAAFGVVGCAIGVEIYGPLGAAIGLALALVVWNVAMAIYIRKRLKITPGLIYAITSFNSRTVESTQRTWFLR
;
A
#
# COMPACT_ATOMS: atom_id res chain seq x y z
N MET A 1 -1.65 -5.42 24.93
CA MET A 1 -0.98 -6.04 26.10
C MET A 1 -0.29 -5.01 27.02
N ASN A 2 -0.76 -3.75 27.11
CA ASN A 2 -0.06 -2.69 27.88
C ASN A 2 -0.97 -1.78 28.72
N LEU A 3 -2.29 -2.02 28.80
CA LEU A 3 -3.21 -1.11 29.50
C LEU A 3 -3.04 -1.19 31.03
N SER A 4 -2.85 -2.40 31.59
CA SER A 4 -2.62 -2.59 33.03
C SER A 4 -1.33 -1.93 33.50
N ASN A 5 -0.22 -2.18 32.82
CA ASN A 5 1.07 -1.59 33.18
C ASN A 5 1.05 -0.07 33.12
N ARG A 6 0.38 0.52 32.11
CA ARG A 6 0.23 1.97 32.01
C ARG A 6 -0.69 2.55 33.08
N TRP A 7 -1.73 1.81 33.47
CA TRP A 7 -2.61 2.20 34.56
C TRP A 7 -1.88 2.22 35.91
N ASP A 8 -1.07 1.20 36.19
CA ASP A 8 -0.27 1.12 37.40
C ASP A 8 0.79 2.23 37.48
N GLN A 9 1.42 2.56 36.33
CA GLN A 9 2.33 3.71 36.23
C GLN A 9 1.61 5.03 36.47
N ALA A 10 0.42 5.24 35.89
CA ALA A 10 -0.36 6.46 36.08
C ALA A 10 -0.81 6.64 37.52
N ARG A 11 -1.16 5.54 38.21
CA ARG A 11 -1.53 5.57 39.64
C ARG A 11 -0.38 6.00 40.55
N GLN A 12 0.87 5.79 40.12
CA GLN A 12 2.07 6.20 40.86
C GLN A 12 2.57 7.60 40.44
N CYS A 13 2.03 8.16 39.35
CA CYS A 13 2.42 9.46 38.84
C CYS A 13 1.74 10.59 39.62
N ARG A 14 2.46 11.70 39.84
CA ARG A 14 1.90 12.93 40.43
C ARG A 14 1.29 13.89 39.39
N GLU A 15 1.41 13.56 38.11
CA GLU A 15 0.90 14.37 37.00
C GLU A 15 -0.48 13.89 36.54
N ILE A 16 -1.27 14.81 35.97
CA ILE A 16 -2.58 14.50 35.41
C ILE A 16 -2.38 13.57 34.20
N THR A 17 -2.88 12.34 34.30
CA THR A 17 -2.81 11.36 33.21
C THR A 17 -4.19 11.16 32.59
N ILE A 18 -4.32 11.42 31.29
CA ILE A 18 -5.56 11.25 30.55
C ILE A 18 -5.46 9.96 29.72
N PHE A 19 -6.44 9.08 29.88
CA PHE A 19 -6.58 7.87 29.07
C PHE A 19 -7.68 8.06 28.04
N ASP A 20 -7.28 8.18 26.78
CA ASP A 20 -8.23 8.19 25.65
C ASP A 20 -8.93 6.83 25.50
N GLN A 21 -8.21 5.71 25.67
CA GLN A 21 -8.78 4.36 25.66
C GLN A 21 -8.63 3.67 27.02
N GLY A 22 -9.41 4.13 28.00
CA GLY A 22 -9.45 3.53 29.34
C GLY A 22 -10.21 2.20 29.40
N TYR A 23 -10.22 1.57 30.58
CA TYR A 23 -10.95 0.32 30.82
C TYR A 23 -12.45 0.40 30.50
N VAL A 24 -13.09 1.56 30.73
CA VAL A 24 -14.50 1.78 30.39
C VAL A 24 -14.74 1.68 28.88
N GLN A 25 -13.84 2.23 28.06
CA GLN A 25 -13.94 2.14 26.60
C GLN A 25 -13.61 0.74 26.07
N ALA A 26 -12.72 0.01 26.73
CA ALA A 26 -12.45 -1.39 26.43
C ALA A 26 -13.70 -2.26 26.69
N VAL A 27 -14.38 -2.04 27.82
CA VAL A 27 -15.66 -2.73 28.13
C VAL A 27 -16.74 -2.35 27.12
N ALA A 28 -16.85 -1.07 26.75
CA ALA A 28 -17.79 -0.62 25.71
C ALA A 28 -17.53 -1.30 24.37
N SER A 29 -16.27 -1.34 23.93
CA SER A 29 -15.87 -1.95 22.66
C SER A 29 -16.16 -3.45 22.61
N LEU A 30 -15.86 -4.16 23.70
CA LEU A 30 -16.16 -5.59 23.83
C LEU A 30 -17.68 -5.87 23.83
N SER A 31 -18.45 -5.01 24.48
CA SER A 31 -19.91 -5.12 24.54
C SER A 31 -20.56 -4.89 23.17
N ILE A 32 -20.04 -3.92 22.40
CA ILE A 32 -20.46 -3.65 21.02
C ILE A 32 -20.12 -4.84 20.12
N PHE A 33 -18.94 -5.43 20.27
CA PHE A 33 -18.48 -6.55 19.44
C PHE A 33 -19.26 -7.85 19.68
N HIS A 34 -19.72 -8.09 20.92
CA HIS A 34 -20.41 -9.34 21.28
C HIS A 34 -21.92 -9.31 20.95
N GLY A 35 -22.51 -8.16 20.61
CA GLY A 35 -23.88 -8.04 20.11
C GLY A 35 -25.02 -8.31 21.10
N CYS A 36 -24.79 -9.05 22.20
CA CYS A 36 -25.74 -9.27 23.28
C CYS A 36 -25.46 -8.35 24.47
N VAL A 37 -26.35 -7.39 24.68
CA VAL A 37 -26.28 -6.37 25.73
C VAL A 37 -26.88 -6.93 27.04
N ASP A 38 -26.11 -7.73 27.76
CA ASP A 38 -26.48 -8.10 29.13
C ASP A 38 -25.92 -7.07 30.11
N ASN A 39 -26.79 -6.20 30.65
CA ASN A 39 -26.43 -5.17 31.62
C ASN A 39 -25.75 -5.77 32.86
N VAL A 40 -26.05 -7.04 33.20
CA VAL A 40 -25.43 -7.75 34.33
C VAL A 40 -23.96 -8.06 34.04
N ALA A 41 -23.64 -8.47 32.80
CA ALA A 41 -22.27 -8.74 32.38
C ALA A 41 -21.43 -7.46 32.32
N ILE A 42 -22.01 -6.37 31.78
CA ILE A 42 -21.37 -5.04 31.73
C ILE A 42 -21.07 -4.54 33.15
N ALA A 43 -22.04 -4.63 34.07
CA ALA A 43 -21.85 -4.23 35.46
C ALA A 43 -20.77 -5.06 36.17
N ARG A 44 -20.72 -6.38 35.93
CA ARG A 44 -19.68 -7.26 36.47
C ARG A 44 -18.29 -6.90 35.93
N ALA A 45 -18.19 -6.62 34.63
CA ALA A 45 -16.93 -6.20 34.01
C ALA A 45 -16.45 -4.86 34.59
N LEU A 46 -17.32 -3.85 34.66
CA LEU A 46 -17.00 -2.55 35.24
C LEU A 46 -16.57 -2.65 36.72
N LYS A 47 -17.13 -3.58 37.49
CA LYS A 47 -16.75 -3.82 38.89
C LYS A 47 -15.31 -4.32 39.05
N VAL A 48 -14.81 -5.11 38.10
CA VAL A 48 -13.43 -5.64 38.12
C VAL A 48 -12.43 -4.66 37.51
N THR A 49 -12.90 -3.66 36.75
CA THR A 49 -12.02 -2.64 36.18
C THR A 49 -11.55 -1.62 37.22
N PRO A 50 -10.28 -1.18 37.15
CA PRO A 50 -9.78 -0.07 37.96
C PRO A 50 -10.66 1.18 37.82
N THR A 51 -10.87 1.89 38.94
CA THR A 51 -11.67 3.13 38.99
C THR A 51 -10.82 4.33 38.59
N ALA A 52 -11.26 5.08 37.59
CA ALA A 52 -10.71 6.39 37.28
C ALA A 52 -11.16 7.43 38.32
N ASP A 53 -10.36 8.47 38.50
CA ASP A 53 -10.70 9.61 39.35
C ASP A 53 -11.87 10.43 38.80
N PHE A 54 -11.91 10.57 37.47
CA PHE A 54 -12.99 11.17 36.70
C PHE A 54 -13.17 10.37 35.41
N THR A 55 -14.41 10.20 34.97
CA THR A 55 -14.72 9.65 33.64
C THR A 55 -15.37 10.75 32.81
N LEU A 56 -14.76 11.09 31.68
CA LEU A 56 -15.30 12.10 30.76
C LEU A 56 -16.23 11.41 29.76
N ARG A 57 -17.46 11.90 29.65
CA ARG A 57 -18.42 11.48 28.65
C ARG A 57 -18.61 12.58 27.63
N VAL A 58 -18.17 12.35 26.40
CA VAL A 58 -18.45 13.25 25.29
C VAL A 58 -19.87 13.00 24.80
N VAL A 59 -20.76 13.99 24.94
CA VAL A 59 -22.17 13.87 24.57
C VAL A 59 -22.35 14.36 23.14
N LEU A 60 -22.78 13.45 22.26
CA LEU A 60 -23.23 13.77 20.92
C LEU A 60 -24.73 13.45 20.80
N PRO A 61 -25.60 14.40 20.40
CA PRO A 61 -27.00 14.14 20.19
C PRO A 61 -27.20 13.06 19.13
N ARG A 62 -28.14 12.15 19.40
CA ARG A 62 -28.45 11.03 18.49
C ARG A 62 -28.77 11.52 17.08
N ALA A 63 -29.52 12.61 16.94
CA ALA A 63 -29.86 13.19 15.64
C ALA A 63 -28.64 13.72 14.87
N ALA A 64 -27.66 14.33 15.55
CA ALA A 64 -26.44 14.81 14.93
C ALA A 64 -25.50 13.66 14.51
N ALA A 65 -25.44 12.61 15.33
CA ALA A 65 -24.72 11.38 14.98
C ALA A 65 -25.34 10.69 13.76
N GLU A 66 -26.68 10.61 13.73
CA GLU A 66 -27.44 10.01 12.64
C GLU A 66 -27.21 10.73 11.31
N ALA A 67 -27.29 12.07 11.32
CA ALA A 67 -27.06 12.89 10.14
C ALA A 67 -25.63 12.71 9.59
N ARG A 68 -24.62 12.74 10.46
CA ARG A 68 -23.21 12.54 10.07
C ARG A 68 -22.94 11.13 9.56
N LEU A 69 -23.56 10.11 10.17
CA LEU A 69 -23.40 8.72 9.73
C LEU A 69 -24.04 8.52 8.35
N ARG A 70 -25.24 9.07 8.13
CA ARG A 70 -25.92 9.00 6.83
C ARG A 70 -25.15 9.73 5.74
N GLU A 71 -24.60 10.91 6.05
CA GLU A 71 -23.74 11.66 5.11
C GLU A 71 -22.46 10.90 4.74
N ARG A 72 -21.78 10.30 5.74
CA ARG A 72 -20.61 9.44 5.51
C ARG A 72 -20.94 8.23 4.65
N MET A 73 -22.03 7.52 4.94
CA MET A 73 -22.44 6.35 4.16
C MET A 73 -22.80 6.70 2.72
N MET A 74 -23.38 7.89 2.47
CA MET A 74 -23.64 8.39 1.12
C MET A 74 -22.36 8.71 0.34
N GLN A 75 -21.32 9.20 1.02
CA GLN A 75 -20.04 9.57 0.41
C GLN A 75 -19.02 8.41 0.33
N ALA A 76 -19.22 7.32 1.10
CA ALA A 76 -18.33 6.16 1.14
C ALA A 76 -18.30 5.38 -0.17
N ALA A 77 -17.13 4.84 -0.53
CA ALA A 77 -16.96 4.06 -1.74
C ALA A 77 -17.77 2.74 -1.68
N PRO A 78 -18.24 2.17 -2.81
CA PRO A 78 -19.04 0.94 -2.80
C PRO A 78 -18.37 -0.25 -2.09
N ALA A 79 -17.04 -0.30 -2.07
CA ALA A 79 -16.28 -1.35 -1.39
C ALA A 79 -16.16 -1.13 0.13
N GLU A 80 -16.23 0.12 0.61
CA GLU A 80 -16.20 0.44 2.05
C GLU A 80 -17.53 0.08 2.71
N ARG A 81 -18.65 0.24 1.98
CA ARG A 81 -20.00 -0.16 2.45
C ARG A 81 -20.16 -1.66 2.74
N ILE A 82 -19.31 -2.52 2.18
CA ILE A 82 -19.38 -3.97 2.38
C ILE A 82 -18.76 -4.37 3.74
N LEU A 83 -17.89 -3.53 4.29
CA LEU A 83 -17.11 -3.81 5.50
C LEU A 83 -17.55 -2.98 6.71
N ASP A 84 -18.21 -1.85 6.51
CA ASP A 84 -18.79 -1.07 7.60
C ASP A 84 -20.04 -1.75 8.16
N ALA A 85 -20.19 -1.67 9.49
CA ALA A 85 -21.40 -2.14 10.16
C ALA A 85 -22.60 -1.33 9.64
N ASP A 86 -23.68 -2.02 9.27
CA ASP A 86 -24.88 -1.38 8.74
C ASP A 86 -25.38 -0.27 9.68
N PHE A 87 -26.09 0.71 9.13
CA PHE A 87 -26.55 1.89 9.84
C PHE A 87 -27.24 1.54 11.16
N GLU A 88 -28.09 0.51 11.16
CA GLU A 88 -28.75 0.03 12.37
C GLU A 88 -27.78 -0.54 13.42
N ALA A 89 -26.76 -1.28 12.99
CA ALA A 89 -25.76 -1.84 13.89
C ALA A 89 -24.91 -0.74 14.54
N SER A 90 -24.52 0.27 13.76
CA SER A 90 -23.82 1.47 14.25
C SER A 90 -24.67 2.29 15.22
N MET A 91 -25.98 2.40 14.96
CA MET A 91 -26.91 3.10 15.85
C MET A 91 -27.22 2.30 17.13
N ARG A 92 -27.16 0.97 17.12
CA ARG A 92 -27.28 0.14 18.34
C ARG A 92 -26.12 0.37 19.33
N ALA A 93 -24.92 0.71 18.84
CA ALA A 93 -23.77 1.02 19.69
C ALA A 93 -24.03 2.22 20.62
N PHE A 94 -24.85 3.20 20.22
CA PHE A 94 -25.24 4.33 21.08
C PHE A 94 -26.00 3.89 22.34
N GLY A 95 -26.85 2.87 22.21
CA GLY A 95 -27.58 2.31 23.35
C GLY A 95 -26.63 1.66 24.37
N VAL A 96 -25.56 1.02 23.91
CA VAL A 96 -24.53 0.43 24.79
C VAL A 96 -23.82 1.52 25.61
N PHE A 97 -23.50 2.66 25.00
CA PHE A 97 -22.88 3.78 25.72
C PHE A 97 -23.83 4.40 26.76
N GLN A 98 -25.14 4.47 26.47
CA GLN A 98 -26.14 4.91 27.46
C GLN A 98 -26.25 3.93 28.63
N ASN A 99 -26.35 2.63 28.37
CA ASN A 99 -26.43 1.62 29.43
C ASN A 99 -25.18 1.64 30.32
N ILE A 100 -23.98 1.79 29.73
CA ILE A 100 -22.74 1.93 30.49
C ILE A 100 -22.77 3.19 31.35
N ASN A 101 -23.22 4.31 30.80
CA ASN A 101 -23.38 5.56 31.57
C ASN A 101 -24.33 5.37 32.76
N ASP A 102 -25.47 4.72 32.57
CA ASP A 102 -26.46 4.52 33.62
C ASP A 102 -25.92 3.60 34.73
N ILE A 103 -25.15 2.57 34.36
CA ILE A 103 -24.45 1.71 35.33
C ILE A 103 -23.35 2.49 36.08
N LEU A 104 -22.60 3.36 35.40
CA LEU A 104 -21.57 4.18 36.03
C LEU A 104 -22.17 5.19 37.00
N VAL A 105 -23.30 5.80 36.67
CA VAL A 105 -24.05 6.72 37.54
C VAL A 105 -24.63 5.96 38.73
N ALA A 106 -25.23 4.78 38.51
CA ALA A 106 -25.78 3.94 39.58
C ALA A 106 -24.72 3.38 40.54
N THR A 107 -23.44 3.32 40.12
CA THR A 107 -22.31 2.86 40.95
C THR A 107 -21.49 4.00 41.56
N ASP A 108 -22.04 5.22 41.59
CA ASP A 108 -21.41 6.44 42.14
C ASP A 108 -20.02 6.76 41.56
N ARG A 109 -19.77 6.36 40.31
CA ARG A 109 -18.55 6.76 39.60
C ARG A 109 -18.72 8.20 39.11
N LYS A 110 -17.75 9.06 39.42
CA LYS A 110 -17.73 10.48 39.03
C LYS A 110 -17.60 10.65 37.51
N THR A 111 -18.75 10.73 36.84
CA THR A 111 -18.84 11.05 35.42
C THR A 111 -19.00 12.55 35.21
N ILE A 112 -18.38 13.08 34.16
CA ILE A 112 -18.53 14.49 33.73
C ILE A 112 -18.93 14.47 32.26
N SER A 113 -20.10 15.02 31.95
CA SER A 113 -20.56 15.21 30.58
C SER A 113 -19.88 16.43 29.95
N VAL A 114 -19.34 16.26 28.75
CA VAL A 114 -18.70 17.29 27.94
C VAL A 114 -19.52 17.44 26.66
N GLU A 115 -20.06 18.64 26.44
CA GLU A 115 -20.80 18.98 25.22
C GLU A 115 -19.87 19.66 24.23
N THR A 116 -19.85 19.19 22.98
CA THR A 116 -18.87 19.62 21.95
C THR A 116 -19.53 20.21 20.70
N LEU A 117 -20.81 20.56 20.76
CA LEU A 117 -21.55 21.02 19.57
C LEU A 117 -21.25 22.47 19.22
N ASP A 118 -21.08 23.32 20.24
CA ASP A 118 -20.84 24.75 20.10
C ASP A 118 -19.61 25.16 20.91
N ASP A 119 -18.80 26.09 20.37
CA ASP A 119 -17.59 26.59 21.04
C ASP A 119 -17.86 27.15 22.44
N ARG A 120 -19.04 27.76 22.65
CA ARG A 120 -19.47 28.24 23.97
C ARG A 120 -19.71 27.09 24.97
N SER A 121 -20.35 26.00 24.53
CA SER A 121 -20.64 24.84 25.38
C SER A 121 -19.39 24.02 25.68
N LEU A 122 -18.48 23.93 24.70
CA LEU A 122 -17.15 23.34 24.87
C LEU A 122 -16.33 24.11 25.91
N SER A 123 -16.26 25.44 25.79
CA SER A 123 -15.52 26.29 26.74
C SER A 123 -16.04 26.14 28.17
N LYS A 124 -17.38 26.12 28.37
CA LYS A 124 -17.99 25.87 29.68
C LYS A 124 -17.66 24.49 30.24
N SER A 125 -17.70 23.47 29.39
CA SER A 125 -17.38 22.09 29.79
C SER A 125 -15.92 21.95 30.21
N VAL A 126 -15.00 22.58 29.48
CA VAL A 126 -13.56 22.61 29.80
C VAL A 126 -13.30 23.33 31.12
N GLU A 127 -13.96 24.46 31.38
CA GLU A 127 -13.83 25.17 32.66
C GLU A 127 -14.33 24.31 33.84
N LEU A 128 -15.45 23.61 33.67
CA LEU A 128 -16.01 22.72 34.68
C LEU A 128 -15.10 21.53 34.99
N VAL A 129 -14.51 20.92 33.96
CA VAL A 129 -13.51 19.85 34.12
C VAL A 129 -12.28 20.38 34.86
N SER A 130 -11.76 21.53 34.45
CA SER A 130 -10.59 22.17 35.07
C SER A 130 -10.83 22.47 36.56
N ARG A 131 -12.00 23.01 36.90
CA ARG A 131 -12.39 23.31 38.29
C ARG A 131 -12.48 22.04 39.14
N LYS A 132 -13.05 20.95 38.62
CA LYS A 132 -13.13 19.66 39.31
C LYS A 132 -11.75 19.01 39.53
N ILE A 133 -10.85 19.12 38.56
CA ILE A 133 -9.47 18.64 38.68
C ILE A 133 -8.73 19.46 39.76
N ALA A 134 -8.81 20.79 39.70
CA ALA A 134 -8.18 21.67 40.68
C ALA A 134 -8.68 21.41 42.11
N PHE A 135 -9.99 21.23 42.29
CA PHE A 135 -10.58 20.89 43.59
C PHE A 135 -10.05 19.55 44.14
N LYS A 136 -9.89 18.54 43.29
CA LYS A 136 -9.35 17.24 43.71
C LYS A 136 -7.87 17.33 44.10
N ILE A 137 -7.06 18.03 43.30
CA ILE A 137 -5.64 18.25 43.60
C ILE A 137 -5.49 18.99 44.94
N ALA A 138 -6.30 20.03 45.19
CA ALA A 138 -6.30 20.75 46.46
C ALA A 138 -6.67 19.85 47.64
N ARG A 139 -7.70 19.00 47.49
CA ARG A 139 -8.12 18.05 48.54
C ARG A 139 -7.04 17.00 48.83
N ASP A 140 -6.39 16.44 47.81
CA ASP A 140 -5.34 15.44 48.01
C ASP A 140 -4.04 16.06 48.59
N GLN A 141 -3.77 17.34 48.33
CA GLN A 141 -2.67 18.11 48.96
C GLN A 141 -2.94 18.51 50.42
N VAL A 142 -4.20 18.66 50.84
CA VAL A 142 -4.57 18.99 52.24
C VAL A 142 -4.52 17.74 53.16
N THR A 143 -4.57 16.54 52.60
CA THR A 143 -4.66 15.28 53.36
C THR A 143 -3.34 14.72 53.99
N PRO A 144 -2.10 15.21 53.72
CA PRO A 144 -0.91 14.71 54.41
C PRO A 144 -0.59 15.46 55.72
N MET A 145 -1.27 16.56 56.06
CA MET A 145 -0.86 17.43 57.20
C MET A 145 -1.60 17.18 58.53
N TYR A 146 -2.59 16.29 58.59
CA TYR A 146 -3.35 15.95 59.82
C TYR A 146 -3.32 14.44 60.12
N ARG A 147 -2.13 13.83 60.21
CA ARG A 147 -1.98 12.47 60.75
C ARG A 147 -1.10 12.40 62.01
N HIS A 148 -0.58 13.51 62.51
CA HIS A 148 0.17 13.55 63.77
C HIS A 148 -0.24 14.77 64.61
N GLN A 149 -1.28 14.62 65.44
CA GLN A 149 -1.31 15.03 66.85
C GLN A 149 -2.76 15.12 67.37
N VAL A 150 -2.88 14.75 68.64
CA VAL A 150 -3.95 15.04 69.61
C VAL A 150 -5.09 14.01 69.76
N VAL A 151 -4.85 13.19 70.78
CA VAL A 151 -5.78 12.48 71.67
C VAL A 151 -6.74 13.45 72.39
N HIS A 152 -8.00 13.02 72.56
CA HIS A 152 -9.06 13.56 73.44
C HIS A 152 -9.59 14.99 73.20
N SER A 153 -10.85 15.11 72.75
CA SER A 153 -12.00 15.63 73.52
C SER A 153 -13.17 16.01 72.58
N SER A 154 -14.34 16.20 73.18
CA SER A 154 -15.72 16.09 72.67
C SER A 154 -16.30 17.25 71.85
N GLN A 155 -17.37 16.92 71.08
CA GLN A 155 -18.48 17.72 70.53
C GLN A 155 -18.43 18.29 69.09
N PRO A 156 -19.59 18.41 68.40
CA PRO A 156 -19.71 18.59 66.95
C PRO A 156 -19.91 20.05 66.55
N LEU A 157 -19.36 20.46 65.39
CA LEU A 157 -19.64 21.77 64.79
C LEU A 157 -20.16 21.60 63.36
N THR A 158 -21.41 22.02 63.22
CA THR A 158 -22.20 22.28 62.01
C THR A 158 -21.60 23.42 61.19
N VAL A 159 -21.68 23.34 59.85
CA VAL A 159 -21.49 24.50 58.97
C VAL A 159 -22.64 24.56 57.96
N ASP A 160 -23.32 25.68 58.01
CA ASP A 160 -24.51 26.08 57.25
C ASP A 160 -24.24 26.32 55.76
N ASN A 161 -25.28 26.03 54.96
CA ASN A 161 -25.45 26.48 53.58
C ASN A 161 -26.17 27.84 53.57
N ALA A 162 -25.56 28.90 53.04
CA ALA A 162 -26.32 30.04 52.52
C ALA A 162 -25.50 30.94 51.59
N TYR A 163 -26.19 31.47 50.57
CA TYR A 163 -25.96 32.66 49.74
C TYR A 163 -25.60 32.48 48.26
N LEU A 164 -26.67 32.58 47.45
CA LEU A 164 -26.75 33.19 46.11
C LEU A 164 -26.77 34.71 46.28
N ASP A 165 -26.13 35.50 45.39
CA ASP A 165 -26.84 36.40 44.45
C ASP A 165 -25.89 37.23 43.54
N ASP A 166 -26.43 37.56 42.37
CA ASP A 166 -26.13 38.42 41.21
C ASP A 166 -24.94 39.42 41.10
N GLY A 167 -24.55 39.67 39.84
CA GLY A 167 -23.87 40.89 39.40
C GLY A 167 -23.17 40.82 38.03
N VAL A 168 -23.80 41.43 37.00
CA VAL A 168 -23.28 41.62 35.62
C VAL A 168 -22.35 42.85 35.55
N ASP A 169 -21.24 42.77 34.81
CA ASP A 169 -20.64 43.94 34.13
C ASP A 169 -19.70 43.56 32.97
N THR A 170 -19.45 44.52 32.08
CA THR A 170 -19.25 44.36 30.62
C THR A 170 -17.83 44.76 30.16
N ILE A 171 -17.21 43.95 29.26
CA ILE A 171 -16.18 44.22 28.21
C ILE A 171 -14.92 45.09 28.53
N THR A 172 -13.70 44.55 28.31
CA THR A 172 -12.67 45.13 27.38
C THR A 172 -11.66 44.06 26.92
N ILE A 173 -11.33 44.11 25.63
CA ILE A 173 -10.49 43.20 24.83
C ILE A 173 -8.99 43.53 25.02
N GLN A 174 -8.15 42.50 25.19
CA GLN A 174 -6.81 42.45 24.59
C GLN A 174 -6.28 41.02 24.48
N ASN A 175 -6.18 40.55 23.24
CA ASN A 175 -5.42 39.36 22.84
C ASN A 175 -3.92 39.74 22.76
N PRO A 176 -2.99 38.81 23.00
CA PRO A 176 -2.52 38.06 21.83
C PRO A 176 -2.32 36.55 22.08
N LEU A 177 -2.85 35.78 21.12
CA LEU A 177 -2.32 34.55 20.52
C LEU A 177 -0.93 34.10 21.02
N ASN A 178 -0.84 32.88 21.58
CA ASN A 178 -0.13 31.77 20.91
C ASN A 178 -0.17 30.42 21.66
N SER A 179 -0.28 29.36 20.83
CA SER A 179 0.24 27.99 20.99
C SER A 179 -0.26 27.10 22.14
N ALA A 180 -1.31 26.30 21.88
CA ALA A 180 -1.49 24.99 22.54
C ALA A 180 -2.41 23.97 21.81
N ALA A 181 -2.90 24.25 20.59
CA ALA A 181 -3.90 23.38 19.92
C ALA A 181 -3.31 22.37 18.90
N GLY A 182 -1.99 22.17 18.87
CA GLY A 182 -1.33 21.42 17.80
C GLY A 182 -1.15 19.92 18.01
N ASN A 183 -1.24 19.41 19.24
CA ASN A 183 -0.75 18.05 19.55
C ASN A 183 -1.86 17.01 19.80
N ASP A 184 -3.02 17.40 20.32
CA ASP A 184 -4.04 16.44 20.77
C ASP A 184 -5.01 16.00 19.67
N ALA A 185 -5.20 16.82 18.62
CA ALA A 185 -5.94 16.43 17.42
C ALA A 185 -5.15 15.47 16.51
N VAL A 186 -3.81 15.47 16.64
CA VAL A 186 -2.90 14.68 15.80
C VAL A 186 -2.74 13.24 16.29
N THR A 187 -3.04 12.97 17.57
CA THR A 187 -2.89 11.64 18.18
C THR A 187 -4.13 10.76 18.01
N LEU A 188 -5.34 11.30 18.19
CA LEU A 188 -6.63 10.62 17.98
C LEU A 188 -6.85 10.19 16.52
N GLY A 189 -6.49 11.05 15.56
CA GLY A 189 -6.54 10.68 14.13
C GLY A 189 -5.55 9.58 13.75
N LYS A 190 -4.43 9.45 14.48
CA LYS A 190 -3.33 8.54 14.10
C LYS A 190 -3.66 7.07 14.30
N GLU A 191 -4.46 6.72 15.31
CA GLU A 191 -4.84 5.33 15.58
C GLU A 191 -5.99 4.85 14.69
N GLU A 192 -7.00 5.68 14.42
CA GLU A 192 -8.05 5.36 13.44
C GLU A 192 -7.49 5.30 12.01
N ILE A 193 -6.59 6.22 11.65
CA ILE A 193 -5.88 6.17 10.37
C ILE A 193 -5.04 4.90 10.30
N ASN A 194 -4.28 4.52 11.33
CA ASN A 194 -3.46 3.29 11.28
C ASN A 194 -4.30 2.00 11.15
N ARG A 195 -5.49 1.94 11.74
CA ARG A 195 -6.38 0.78 11.62
C ARG A 195 -7.04 0.72 10.24
N SER A 196 -7.52 1.83 9.70
CA SER A 196 -8.08 1.89 8.34
C SER A 196 -7.01 1.67 7.26
N LEU A 197 -5.79 2.18 7.47
CA LEU A 197 -4.64 1.98 6.60
C LEU A 197 -4.20 0.51 6.59
N GLY A 198 -4.27 -0.19 7.74
CA GLY A 198 -3.97 -1.62 7.84
C GLY A 198 -4.90 -2.47 6.98
N TYR A 199 -6.22 -2.31 7.13
CA TYR A 199 -7.20 -3.04 6.32
C TYR A 199 -7.13 -2.67 4.83
N ALA A 200 -6.98 -1.38 4.51
CA ALA A 200 -6.85 -0.92 3.14
C ALA A 200 -5.59 -1.47 2.45
N THR A 201 -4.46 -1.56 3.18
CA THR A 201 -3.20 -2.10 2.66
C THR A 201 -3.28 -3.61 2.44
N VAL A 202 -3.85 -4.35 3.40
CA VAL A 202 -4.08 -5.81 3.26
C VAL A 202 -5.02 -6.10 2.09
N PHE A 203 -6.09 -5.34 1.96
CA PHE A 203 -7.04 -5.48 0.86
C PHE A 203 -6.43 -5.14 -0.50
N ALA A 204 -5.67 -4.05 -0.59
CA ALA A 204 -4.93 -3.70 -1.81
C ALA A 204 -3.91 -4.78 -2.20
N LEU A 205 -3.24 -5.39 -1.21
CA LEU A 205 -2.33 -6.50 -1.43
C LEU A 205 -3.08 -7.75 -1.91
N MET A 206 -4.23 -8.07 -1.33
CA MET A 206 -5.07 -9.18 -1.77
C MET A 206 -5.54 -8.99 -3.22
N ILE A 207 -5.99 -7.79 -3.60
CA ILE A 207 -6.38 -7.46 -4.97
C ILE A 207 -5.18 -7.50 -5.90
N TYR A 208 -4.02 -7.03 -5.45
CA TYR A 208 -2.79 -7.15 -6.21
C TYR A 208 -2.46 -8.62 -6.49
N VAL A 209 -2.45 -9.48 -5.46
CA VAL A 209 -2.17 -10.91 -5.62
C VAL A 209 -3.22 -11.58 -6.50
N ALA A 210 -4.51 -11.30 -6.30
CA ALA A 210 -5.60 -11.82 -7.13
C ALA A 210 -5.44 -11.39 -8.60
N GLY A 211 -5.10 -10.12 -8.84
CA GLY A 211 -4.85 -9.60 -10.18
C GLY A 211 -3.62 -10.22 -10.83
N ALA A 212 -2.50 -10.39 -10.10
CA ALA A 212 -1.32 -11.08 -10.62
C ALA A 212 -1.62 -12.55 -10.93
N GLY A 213 -2.41 -13.21 -10.08
CA GLY A 213 -2.91 -14.56 -10.30
C GLY A 213 -3.77 -14.64 -11.56
N LEU A 214 -4.68 -13.67 -11.77
CA LEU A 214 -5.51 -13.57 -12.96
C LEU A 214 -4.67 -13.35 -14.23
N THR A 215 -3.69 -12.44 -14.20
CA THR A 215 -2.75 -12.21 -15.32
C THR A 215 -1.98 -13.48 -15.65
N SER A 216 -1.48 -14.18 -14.63
CA SER A 216 -0.73 -15.42 -14.80
C SER A 216 -1.63 -16.51 -15.37
N LEU A 217 -2.84 -16.68 -14.84
CA LEU A 217 -3.83 -17.61 -15.35
C LEU A 217 -4.22 -17.29 -16.79
N ALA A 218 -4.36 -16.01 -17.14
CA ALA A 218 -4.64 -15.57 -18.50
C ALA A 218 -3.51 -16.01 -19.45
N GLN A 219 -2.26 -15.71 -19.11
CA GLN A 219 -1.11 -16.09 -19.92
C GLN A 219 -0.98 -17.61 -20.08
N LEU A 220 -1.27 -18.36 -19.01
CA LEU A 220 -1.26 -19.82 -18.98
C LEU A 220 -2.38 -20.41 -19.86
N LEU A 221 -3.59 -19.86 -19.82
CA LEU A 221 -4.71 -20.28 -20.66
C LEU A 221 -4.46 -19.97 -22.15
N ILE A 222 -3.91 -18.79 -22.46
CA ILE A 222 -3.51 -18.44 -23.84
C ILE A 222 -2.47 -19.44 -24.36
N ALA A 223 -1.46 -19.77 -23.57
CA ALA A 223 -0.43 -20.72 -23.96
C ALA A 223 -1.02 -22.09 -24.32
N ARG A 224 -2.02 -22.55 -23.55
CA ARG A 224 -2.70 -23.83 -23.78
C ARG A 224 -3.60 -23.84 -25.00
N ILE A 225 -4.34 -22.76 -25.23
CA ILE A 225 -5.34 -22.70 -26.32
C ILE A 225 -4.66 -22.49 -27.68
N VAL A 226 -3.61 -21.68 -27.72
CA VAL A 226 -3.01 -21.15 -28.96
C VAL A 226 -1.71 -21.90 -29.32
N GLY A 227 -1.12 -22.64 -28.38
CA GLY A 227 0.10 -23.42 -28.59
C GLY A 227 1.39 -22.61 -28.49
N SER A 228 2.54 -23.32 -28.49
CA SER A 228 3.86 -22.75 -28.16
C SER A 228 4.35 -21.69 -29.15
N THR A 229 4.19 -21.90 -30.45
CA THR A 229 4.64 -20.96 -31.50
C THR A 229 3.84 -19.65 -31.48
N SER A 230 2.51 -19.73 -31.51
CA SER A 230 1.65 -18.55 -31.51
C SER A 230 1.70 -17.80 -30.17
N TYR A 231 1.83 -18.52 -29.05
CA TYR A 231 2.11 -17.90 -27.74
C TYR A 231 3.47 -17.19 -27.71
N GLY A 232 4.47 -17.74 -28.41
CA GLY A 232 5.76 -17.11 -28.63
C GLY A 232 5.65 -15.77 -29.36
N ILE A 233 4.92 -15.73 -30.47
CA ILE A 233 4.64 -14.48 -31.22
C ILE A 233 3.93 -13.47 -30.31
N TYR A 234 2.86 -13.90 -29.62
CA TYR A 234 2.11 -13.07 -28.68
C TYR A 234 3.03 -12.50 -27.59
N SER A 235 3.83 -13.35 -26.94
CA SER A 235 4.69 -12.97 -25.83
C SER A 235 5.79 -12.02 -26.27
N TYR A 236 6.37 -12.24 -27.45
CA TYR A 236 7.37 -11.35 -28.04
C TYR A 236 6.80 -9.97 -28.34
N VAL A 237 5.69 -9.92 -29.08
CA VAL A 237 5.03 -8.66 -29.43
C VAL A 237 4.55 -7.92 -28.19
N LEU A 238 3.95 -8.62 -27.23
CA LEU A 238 3.49 -8.03 -25.97
C LEU A 238 4.66 -7.49 -25.15
N SER A 239 5.81 -8.17 -25.16
CA SER A 239 7.03 -7.72 -24.48
C SER A 239 7.53 -6.39 -25.06
N THR A 240 7.67 -6.31 -26.38
CA THR A 240 8.07 -5.07 -27.07
C THR A 240 7.05 -3.95 -26.87
N THR A 241 5.76 -4.26 -27.00
CA THR A 241 4.65 -3.32 -26.76
C THR A 241 4.68 -2.77 -25.34
N SER A 242 4.87 -3.63 -24.33
CA SER A 242 4.91 -3.21 -22.93
C SER A 242 6.10 -2.31 -22.67
N VAL A 243 7.30 -2.69 -23.14
CA VAL A 243 8.51 -1.87 -22.98
C VAL A 243 8.30 -0.48 -23.60
N LEU A 244 7.84 -0.41 -24.85
CA LEU A 244 7.60 0.87 -25.53
C LEU A 244 6.53 1.71 -24.82
N ALA A 245 5.44 1.09 -24.37
CA ALA A 245 4.37 1.79 -23.67
C ALA A 245 4.82 2.37 -22.32
N TYR A 246 5.52 1.57 -21.49
CA TYR A 246 6.03 2.07 -20.20
C TYR A 246 7.12 3.11 -20.39
N LEU A 247 7.98 2.99 -21.39
CA LEU A 247 8.97 4.02 -21.72
C LEU A 247 8.29 5.32 -22.20
N ALA A 248 7.19 5.19 -22.96
CA ALA A 248 6.39 6.32 -23.41
C ALA A 248 5.63 7.03 -22.28
N THR A 249 5.45 6.41 -21.11
CA THR A 249 4.89 7.12 -19.94
C THR A 249 5.83 8.19 -19.38
N LEU A 250 7.11 8.18 -19.78
CA LEU A 250 8.14 9.12 -19.32
C LEU A 250 8.21 9.23 -17.78
N GLY A 251 7.85 8.19 -17.03
CA GLY A 251 7.85 8.21 -15.56
C GLY A 251 6.69 8.98 -14.92
N PHE A 252 5.74 9.47 -15.71
CA PHE A 252 4.54 10.13 -15.20
C PHE A 252 3.58 9.16 -14.50
N ASN A 253 3.70 7.85 -14.74
CA ASN A 253 2.94 6.82 -14.02
C ASN A 253 3.20 6.81 -12.49
N VAL A 254 4.36 7.29 -12.05
CA VAL A 254 4.70 7.46 -10.63
C VAL A 254 4.68 8.93 -10.23
N SER A 255 5.16 9.82 -11.10
CA SER A 255 5.26 11.26 -10.80
C SER A 255 3.90 11.94 -10.65
N LEU A 256 2.88 11.53 -11.43
CA LEU A 256 1.52 12.05 -11.29
C LEU A 256 0.97 11.79 -9.88
N LEU A 257 1.21 10.61 -9.32
CA LEU A 257 0.80 10.29 -7.96
C LEU A 257 1.41 11.27 -6.95
N ARG A 258 2.71 11.58 -7.07
CA ARG A 258 3.40 12.50 -6.16
C ARG A 258 2.89 13.94 -6.29
N PHE A 259 2.91 14.48 -7.50
CA PHE A 259 2.60 15.89 -7.75
C PHE A 259 1.12 16.21 -7.61
N VAL A 260 0.22 15.38 -8.15
CA VAL A 260 -1.22 15.62 -8.06
C VAL A 260 -1.69 15.52 -6.61
N SER A 261 -1.18 14.56 -5.84
CA SER A 261 -1.50 14.46 -4.40
C SER A 261 -0.99 15.68 -3.62
N ALA A 262 0.23 16.15 -3.91
CA ALA A 262 0.79 17.34 -3.27
C ALA A 262 0.03 18.62 -3.61
N TYR A 263 -0.27 18.88 -4.89
CA TYR A 263 -1.02 20.08 -5.31
C TYR A 263 -2.47 20.06 -4.82
N ARG A 264 -3.10 18.89 -4.74
CA ARG A 264 -4.42 18.74 -4.14
C ARG A 264 -4.41 19.07 -2.65
N ALA A 265 -3.41 18.60 -1.91
CA ALA A 265 -3.27 18.93 -0.49
C ALA A 265 -3.04 20.44 -0.26
N GLN A 266 -2.44 21.13 -1.23
CA GLN A 266 -2.22 22.59 -1.22
C GLN A 266 -3.40 23.40 -1.79
N GLY A 267 -4.48 22.76 -2.26
CA GLY A 267 -5.61 23.42 -2.90
C GLY A 267 -5.32 24.02 -4.29
N ARG A 268 -4.13 23.78 -4.86
CA ARG A 268 -3.72 24.33 -6.16
C ARG A 268 -4.16 23.45 -7.32
N LEU A 269 -5.46 23.46 -7.60
CA LEU A 269 -6.04 22.65 -8.69
C LEU A 269 -5.54 23.06 -10.08
N ASP A 270 -5.12 24.32 -10.27
CA ASP A 270 -4.56 24.85 -11.52
C ASP A 270 -3.28 24.10 -11.94
N LEU A 271 -2.37 23.88 -10.98
CA LEU A 271 -1.14 23.12 -11.20
C LEU A 271 -1.40 21.63 -11.35
N ALA A 272 -2.41 21.10 -10.63
CA ALA A 272 -2.83 19.71 -10.79
C ALA A 272 -3.39 19.47 -12.21
N HIS A 273 -4.20 20.38 -12.74
CA HIS A 273 -4.70 20.30 -14.12
C HIS A 273 -3.55 20.45 -15.11
N GLY A 274 -2.65 21.42 -14.89
CA GLY A 274 -1.48 21.67 -15.73
C GLY A 274 -0.61 20.42 -15.91
N ILE A 275 -0.23 19.76 -14.81
CA ILE A 275 0.61 18.55 -14.88
C ILE A 275 -0.11 17.36 -15.51
N ILE A 276 -1.41 17.19 -15.27
CA ILE A 276 -2.20 16.12 -15.89
C ILE A 276 -2.20 16.30 -17.41
N ARG A 277 -2.53 17.50 -17.89
CA ARG A 277 -2.52 17.81 -19.33
C ARG A 277 -1.13 17.60 -19.93
N PHE A 278 -0.10 18.11 -19.26
CA PHE A 278 1.29 17.99 -19.70
C PHE A 278 1.74 16.53 -19.84
N ALA A 279 1.49 15.73 -18.80
CA ALA A 279 1.85 14.31 -18.76
C ALA A 279 1.15 13.51 -19.85
N PHE A 280 -0.17 13.67 -20.00
CA PHE A 280 -0.94 12.96 -21.03
C PHE A 280 -0.53 13.37 -22.45
N GLN A 281 -0.37 14.68 -22.72
CA GLN A 281 0.02 15.14 -24.06
C GLN A 281 1.40 14.65 -24.46
N ARG A 282 2.41 14.78 -23.58
CA ARG A 282 3.78 14.37 -23.89
C ARG A 282 3.91 12.85 -24.02
N SER A 283 3.28 12.12 -23.10
CA SER A 283 3.36 10.65 -23.13
C SER A 283 2.61 10.07 -24.33
N LEU A 284 1.44 10.63 -24.68
CA LEU A 284 0.69 10.19 -25.85
C LEU A 284 1.39 10.55 -27.16
N ALA A 285 2.07 11.70 -27.22
CA ALA A 285 2.90 12.07 -28.37
C ALA A 285 4.06 11.07 -28.55
N VAL A 286 4.78 10.73 -27.48
CA VAL A 286 5.88 9.74 -27.53
C VAL A 286 5.35 8.34 -27.85
N ALA A 287 4.23 7.93 -27.25
CA ALA A 287 3.61 6.63 -27.52
C ALA A 287 3.15 6.51 -28.98
N SER A 288 2.55 7.57 -29.52
CA SER A 288 2.13 7.62 -30.93
C SER A 288 3.35 7.63 -31.87
N LEU A 289 4.43 8.32 -31.49
CA LEU A 289 5.69 8.30 -32.25
C LEU A 289 6.29 6.89 -32.27
N PHE A 290 6.34 6.19 -31.13
CA PHE A 290 6.82 4.80 -31.09
C PHE A 290 5.92 3.85 -31.88
N GLY A 291 4.60 3.99 -31.77
CA GLY A 291 3.65 3.20 -32.55
C GLY A 291 3.81 3.42 -34.05
N LEU A 292 3.92 4.68 -34.49
CA LEU A 292 4.08 5.03 -35.91
C LEU A 292 5.44 4.61 -36.45
N ALA A 293 6.53 4.93 -35.74
CA ALA A 293 7.89 4.55 -36.15
C ALA A 293 8.04 3.02 -36.21
N GLY A 294 7.47 2.30 -35.23
CA GLY A 294 7.43 0.85 -35.22
C GLY A 294 6.64 0.28 -36.40
N ALA A 295 5.45 0.81 -36.67
CA ALA A 295 4.63 0.40 -37.82
C ALA A 295 5.33 0.68 -39.16
N THR A 296 5.96 1.84 -39.31
CA THR A 296 6.75 2.20 -40.50
C THR A 296 7.95 1.27 -40.69
N TYR A 297 8.68 0.97 -39.61
CA TYR A 297 9.80 0.02 -39.65
C TYR A 297 9.35 -1.38 -40.09
N ILE A 298 8.23 -1.88 -39.56
CA ILE A 298 7.67 -3.18 -39.94
C ILE A 298 7.27 -3.19 -41.42
N PHE A 299 6.61 -2.13 -41.89
CA PHE A 299 6.19 -2.00 -43.29
C PHE A 299 7.39 -1.96 -44.26
N LEU A 300 8.46 -1.24 -43.91
CA LEU A 300 9.71 -1.16 -44.69
C LEU A 300 10.51 -2.46 -44.67
N SER A 301 10.51 -3.16 -43.53
CA SER A 301 11.24 -4.40 -43.32
C SER A 301 10.45 -5.64 -43.75
N SER A 302 9.25 -5.48 -44.32
CA SER A 302 8.37 -6.59 -44.71
C SER A 302 9.02 -7.45 -45.81
N SER A 303 9.79 -8.43 -45.35
CA SER A 303 10.21 -9.58 -46.16
C SER A 303 9.21 -10.69 -45.91
N SER A 304 8.76 -11.35 -46.97
CA SER A 304 7.63 -12.29 -47.08
C SER A 304 7.61 -13.53 -46.14
N HIS A 305 8.46 -13.59 -45.11
CA HIS A 305 8.75 -14.82 -44.39
C HIS A 305 7.73 -15.22 -43.31
N ASN A 306 6.95 -14.31 -42.70
CA ASN A 306 5.93 -14.66 -41.68
C ASN A 306 4.79 -13.62 -41.53
N ARG A 307 3.69 -13.79 -42.26
CA ARG A 307 2.54 -12.86 -42.23
C ARG A 307 1.83 -12.77 -40.87
N GLU A 308 1.82 -13.87 -40.10
CA GLU A 308 1.20 -13.88 -38.76
C GLU A 308 1.98 -13.00 -37.75
N LEU A 309 3.31 -13.02 -37.82
CA LEU A 309 4.17 -12.20 -36.97
C LEU A 309 4.01 -10.71 -37.31
N GLU A 310 4.01 -10.37 -38.60
CA GLU A 310 3.86 -8.99 -39.09
C GLU A 310 2.54 -8.35 -38.61
N ILE A 311 1.42 -9.05 -38.81
CA ILE A 311 0.10 -8.57 -38.37
C ILE A 311 0.08 -8.41 -36.84
N SER A 312 0.64 -9.39 -36.11
CA SER A 312 0.71 -9.32 -34.66
C SER A 312 1.54 -8.11 -34.19
N GLN A 313 2.70 -7.87 -34.80
CA GLN A 313 3.56 -6.73 -34.48
C GLN A 313 2.87 -5.39 -34.74
N LEU A 314 2.16 -5.25 -35.88
CA LEU A 314 1.39 -4.03 -36.19
C LEU A 314 0.29 -3.77 -35.15
N LEU A 315 -0.45 -4.82 -34.76
CA LEU A 315 -1.46 -4.72 -33.70
C LEU A 315 -0.84 -4.34 -32.34
N GLY A 316 0.35 -4.88 -32.03
CA GLY A 316 1.11 -4.49 -30.84
C GLY A 316 1.52 -3.01 -30.85
N MET A 317 2.03 -2.51 -31.98
CA MET A 317 2.37 -1.09 -32.13
C MET A 317 1.15 -0.18 -32.00
N ALA A 318 0.00 -0.59 -32.55
CA ALA A 318 -1.27 0.11 -32.37
C ALA A 318 -1.77 0.10 -30.91
N ALA A 319 -1.39 -0.89 -30.11
CA ALA A 319 -1.74 -0.97 -28.69
C ALA A 319 -0.87 -0.08 -27.80
N VAL A 320 0.32 0.37 -28.25
CA VAL A 320 1.25 1.19 -27.44
C VAL A 320 0.58 2.46 -26.86
N PRO A 321 -0.13 3.30 -27.64
CA PRO A 321 -0.81 4.48 -27.10
C PRO A 321 -1.91 4.13 -26.09
N LEU A 322 -2.63 3.03 -26.30
CA LEU A 322 -3.72 2.59 -25.42
C LEU A 322 -3.18 2.11 -24.06
N VAL A 323 -2.13 1.29 -24.08
CA VAL A 323 -1.47 0.80 -22.86
C VAL A 323 -0.82 1.96 -22.09
N THR A 324 -0.22 2.92 -22.79
CA THR A 324 0.33 4.13 -22.15
C THR A 324 -0.76 4.96 -21.46
N THR A 325 -1.89 5.15 -22.15
CA THR A 325 -3.03 5.92 -21.63
C THR A 325 -3.66 5.23 -20.42
N SER A 326 -3.83 3.90 -20.46
CA SER A 326 -4.39 3.15 -19.34
C SER A 326 -3.47 3.18 -18.11
N ALA A 327 -2.15 3.09 -18.29
CA ALA A 327 -1.17 3.19 -17.21
C ALA A 327 -1.18 4.59 -16.53
N LEU A 328 -1.22 5.66 -17.33
CA LEU A 328 -1.32 7.03 -16.80
C LEU A 328 -2.64 7.30 -16.11
N GLY A 329 -3.74 6.83 -16.68
CA GLY A 329 -5.06 6.99 -16.07
C GLY A 329 -5.18 6.21 -14.76
N ALA A 330 -4.64 4.99 -14.68
CA ALA A 330 -4.56 4.24 -13.42
C ALA A 330 -3.74 5.00 -12.36
N ALA A 331 -2.60 5.59 -12.74
CA ALA A 331 -1.80 6.44 -11.84
C ALA A 331 -2.58 7.65 -11.33
N LEU A 332 -3.39 8.28 -12.19
CA LEU A 332 -4.18 9.44 -11.82
C LEU A 332 -5.38 9.08 -10.93
N ILE A 333 -6.04 7.94 -11.18
CA ILE A 333 -7.09 7.41 -10.29
C ILE A 333 -6.51 7.15 -8.89
N ARG A 334 -5.28 6.60 -8.79
CA ARG A 334 -4.57 6.47 -7.50
C ARG A 334 -4.35 7.83 -6.84
N ALA A 335 -3.94 8.84 -7.60
CA ALA A 335 -3.70 10.19 -7.09
C ALA A 335 -4.97 10.90 -6.59
N PHE A 336 -6.13 10.56 -7.14
CA PHE A 336 -7.42 11.08 -6.66
C PHE A 336 -7.95 10.37 -5.41
N GLY A 337 -7.26 9.33 -4.91
CA GLY A 337 -7.66 8.55 -3.74
C GLY A 337 -8.34 7.23 -4.08
N GLY A 338 -8.50 6.90 -5.36
CA GLY A 338 -9.03 5.62 -5.82
C GLY A 338 -7.99 4.50 -5.81
N GLY A 339 -7.25 4.32 -4.70
CA GLY A 339 -6.12 3.39 -4.62
C GLY A 339 -6.46 1.98 -5.09
N VAL A 340 -7.55 1.41 -4.57
CA VAL A 340 -8.05 0.09 -4.97
C VAL A 340 -8.71 0.11 -6.35
N SER A 341 -9.53 1.13 -6.63
CA SER A 341 -10.23 1.27 -7.91
C SER A 341 -9.28 1.41 -9.10
N ALA A 342 -8.05 1.87 -8.87
CA ALA A 342 -7.02 1.94 -9.90
C ALA A 342 -6.43 0.59 -10.29
N LEU A 343 -6.56 -0.45 -9.44
CA LEU A 343 -6.11 -1.81 -9.79
C LEU A 343 -7.12 -2.51 -10.72
N LEU A 344 -8.39 -2.10 -10.69
CA LEU A 344 -9.45 -2.73 -11.50
C LEU A 344 -9.16 -2.64 -13.01
N PRO A 345 -8.88 -1.46 -13.60
CA PRO A 345 -8.62 -1.37 -15.03
C PRO A 345 -7.33 -2.09 -15.45
N GLU A 346 -6.27 -1.92 -14.67
CA GLU A 346 -4.91 -2.35 -15.04
C GLU A 346 -4.76 -3.89 -15.03
N ARG A 347 -5.50 -4.58 -14.14
CA ARG A 347 -5.38 -6.03 -13.96
C ARG A 347 -6.65 -6.81 -14.24
N ILE A 348 -7.78 -6.39 -13.70
CA ILE A 348 -9.00 -7.19 -13.76
C ILE A 348 -9.71 -7.00 -15.10
N VAL A 349 -9.91 -5.75 -15.53
CA VAL A 349 -10.63 -5.46 -16.78
C VAL A 349 -9.79 -5.87 -17.98
N ARG A 350 -8.50 -5.47 -18.03
CA ARG A 350 -7.63 -5.80 -19.16
C ARG A 350 -7.49 -7.31 -19.38
N ASP A 351 -7.03 -8.04 -18.36
CA ASP A 351 -6.76 -9.48 -18.50
C ASP A 351 -8.03 -10.32 -18.46
N GLY A 352 -9.03 -9.90 -17.68
CA GLY A 352 -10.34 -10.56 -17.63
C GLY A 352 -11.09 -10.44 -18.95
N LEU A 353 -11.15 -9.25 -19.56
CA LEU A 353 -11.81 -9.07 -20.86
C LEU A 353 -11.06 -9.79 -21.98
N LEU A 354 -9.72 -9.80 -21.94
CA LEU A 354 -8.93 -10.60 -22.86
C LEU A 354 -9.30 -12.09 -22.75
N LEU A 355 -9.43 -12.62 -21.54
CA LEU A 355 -9.83 -14.00 -21.31
C LEU A 355 -11.25 -14.30 -21.79
N THR A 356 -12.21 -13.40 -21.55
CA THR A 356 -13.60 -13.61 -22.00
C THR A 356 -13.68 -13.59 -23.52
N LEU A 357 -12.99 -12.66 -24.19
CA LEU A 357 -12.93 -12.59 -25.65
C LEU A 357 -12.31 -13.85 -26.26
N LEU A 358 -11.21 -14.33 -25.69
CA LEU A 358 -10.57 -15.56 -26.18
C LEU A 358 -11.40 -16.82 -25.90
N SER A 359 -12.05 -16.89 -24.74
CA SER A 359 -12.93 -18.01 -24.41
C SER A 359 -14.15 -18.05 -25.34
N ALA A 360 -14.74 -16.88 -25.64
CA ALA A 360 -15.83 -16.76 -26.60
C ALA A 360 -15.40 -17.16 -28.01
N ALA A 361 -14.21 -16.75 -28.45
CA ALA A 361 -13.63 -17.15 -29.73
C ALA A 361 -13.33 -18.65 -29.80
N ALA A 362 -12.91 -19.27 -28.69
CA ALA A 362 -12.67 -20.71 -28.61
C ALA A 362 -13.97 -21.52 -28.65
N LEU A 363 -15.01 -21.08 -27.95
CA LEU A 363 -16.31 -21.76 -27.89
C LEU A 363 -17.10 -21.65 -29.19
N SER A 364 -16.89 -20.59 -29.97
CA SER A 364 -17.60 -20.38 -31.24
C SER A 364 -17.13 -21.32 -32.36
N GLY A 365 -16.03 -22.07 -32.17
CA GLY A 365 -15.53 -23.13 -33.06
C GLY A 365 -15.18 -22.69 -34.49
N SER A 366 -15.31 -21.41 -34.80
CA SER A 366 -15.26 -20.84 -36.15
C SER A 366 -13.95 -20.13 -36.45
N TRP A 367 -13.09 -19.92 -35.46
CA TRP A 367 -11.84 -19.17 -35.59
C TRP A 367 -10.64 -20.05 -35.21
N THR A 368 -9.64 -20.12 -36.09
CA THR A 368 -8.33 -20.67 -35.72
C THR A 368 -7.67 -19.68 -34.75
N LEU A 369 -7.46 -20.13 -33.51
CA LEU A 369 -6.81 -19.34 -32.47
C LEU A 369 -5.31 -19.21 -32.79
N ASN A 370 -4.97 -18.19 -33.58
CA ASN A 370 -3.61 -17.84 -33.97
C ASN A 370 -3.16 -16.55 -33.27
N ALA A 371 -1.85 -16.26 -33.32
CA ALA A 371 -1.29 -15.07 -32.68
C ALA A 371 -1.96 -13.73 -33.05
N PRO A 372 -2.37 -13.47 -34.32
CA PRO A 372 -3.06 -12.25 -34.69
C PRO A 372 -4.39 -12.04 -33.95
N LEU A 373 -5.17 -13.11 -33.78
CA LEU A 373 -6.46 -13.05 -33.08
C LEU A 373 -6.26 -12.69 -31.61
N VAL A 374 -5.25 -13.29 -30.97
CA VAL A 374 -4.87 -12.95 -29.60
C VAL A 374 -4.48 -11.48 -29.50
N MET A 375 -3.69 -10.97 -30.45
CA MET A 375 -3.28 -9.57 -30.44
C MET A 375 -4.44 -8.60 -30.75
N GLN A 376 -5.40 -9.00 -31.57
CA GLN A 376 -6.65 -8.26 -31.74
C GLN A 376 -7.44 -8.19 -30.44
N ALA A 377 -7.53 -9.31 -29.69
CA ALA A 377 -8.15 -9.33 -28.36
C ALA A 377 -7.39 -8.43 -27.35
N VAL A 378 -6.06 -8.36 -27.43
CA VAL A 378 -5.25 -7.40 -26.63
C VAL A 378 -5.60 -5.96 -27.00
N LEU A 379 -5.71 -5.66 -28.28
CA LEU A 379 -6.01 -4.31 -28.75
C LEU A 379 -7.42 -3.87 -28.31
N THR A 380 -8.42 -4.72 -28.50
CA THR A 380 -9.81 -4.44 -28.12
C THR A 380 -9.96 -4.34 -26.61
N SER A 381 -9.37 -5.26 -25.83
CA SER A 381 -9.37 -5.17 -24.37
C SER A 381 -8.66 -3.92 -23.84
N SER A 382 -7.56 -3.50 -24.49
CA SER A 382 -6.87 -2.26 -24.15
C SER A 382 -7.72 -1.03 -24.44
N ALA A 383 -8.44 -1.01 -25.58
CA ALA A 383 -9.35 0.08 -25.93
C ALA A 383 -10.52 0.20 -24.94
N VAL A 384 -11.14 -0.93 -24.58
CA VAL A 384 -12.21 -0.97 -23.56
C VAL A 384 -11.68 -0.55 -22.19
N THR A 385 -10.46 -0.98 -21.83
CA THR A 385 -9.81 -0.56 -20.58
C THR A 385 -9.61 0.94 -20.54
N VAL A 386 -9.17 1.56 -21.64
CA VAL A 386 -9.03 3.02 -21.73
C VAL A 386 -10.37 3.72 -21.56
N ALA A 387 -11.44 3.25 -22.22
CA ALA A 387 -12.78 3.80 -22.03
C ALA A 387 -13.23 3.71 -20.56
N PHE A 388 -13.00 2.56 -19.91
CA PHE A 388 -13.32 2.35 -18.50
C PHE A 388 -12.50 3.26 -17.57
N VAL A 389 -11.22 3.46 -17.87
CA VAL A 389 -10.34 4.40 -17.16
C VAL A 389 -10.90 5.82 -17.25
N PHE A 390 -11.37 6.28 -18.41
CA PHE A 390 -11.98 7.61 -18.54
C PHE A 390 -13.28 7.75 -17.72
N VAL A 391 -14.11 6.70 -17.66
CA VAL A 391 -15.31 6.68 -16.82
C VAL A 391 -14.95 6.79 -15.34
N LEU A 392 -13.98 6.01 -14.87
CA LEU A 392 -13.50 6.10 -13.49
C LEU A 392 -12.86 7.46 -13.20
N LEU A 393 -12.11 8.01 -14.16
CA LEU A 393 -11.49 9.30 -13.99
C LEU A 393 -12.54 10.40 -13.83
N ALA A 394 -13.61 10.38 -14.63
CA ALA A 394 -14.73 11.30 -14.49
C ALA A 394 -15.45 11.14 -13.12
N ARG A 395 -15.51 9.92 -12.58
CA ARG A 395 -16.11 9.63 -11.27
C ARG A 395 -15.26 10.08 -10.08
N PHE A 396 -13.94 9.90 -10.15
CA PHE A 396 -13.01 10.22 -9.05
C PHE A 396 -12.40 11.63 -9.15
N GLN A 397 -12.66 12.36 -10.24
CA GLN A 397 -12.15 13.71 -10.43
C GLN A 397 -12.66 14.65 -9.33
N PRO A 398 -11.76 15.41 -8.65
CA PRO A 398 -12.19 16.36 -7.63
C PRO A 398 -13.05 17.48 -8.25
N PRO A 399 -14.12 17.93 -7.56
CA PRO A 399 -14.95 19.03 -8.01
C PRO A 399 -14.09 20.29 -8.18
N GLY A 400 -14.28 21.02 -9.28
CA GLY A 400 -13.50 22.22 -9.62
C GLY A 400 -12.31 21.98 -10.55
N LEU A 401 -11.76 20.75 -10.64
CA LEU A 401 -10.59 20.49 -11.51
C LEU A 401 -10.88 20.74 -12.99
N ARG A 402 -12.12 20.53 -13.46
CA ARG A 402 -12.50 20.83 -14.86
C ARG A 402 -12.56 22.33 -15.18
N HIS A 403 -12.78 23.17 -14.17
CA HIS A 403 -12.97 24.62 -14.33
C HIS A 403 -11.70 25.42 -14.00
N ALA A 404 -10.70 24.79 -13.38
CA ALA A 404 -9.40 25.40 -13.10
C ALA A 404 -8.61 25.63 -14.40
N GLU A 405 -8.06 26.83 -14.58
CA GLU A 405 -7.16 27.11 -15.71
C GLU A 405 -5.81 26.40 -15.49
N PRO A 406 -5.29 25.67 -16.50
CA PRO A 406 -4.03 24.95 -16.34
C PRO A 406 -2.84 25.91 -16.23
N ALA A 407 -2.22 25.95 -15.06
CA ALA A 407 -0.97 26.67 -14.82
C ALA A 407 0.24 25.82 -15.23
N ASP A 408 1.24 26.43 -15.89
CA ASP A 408 2.45 25.73 -16.36
C ASP A 408 3.61 25.85 -15.36
N ALA A 409 4.12 24.72 -14.90
CA ALA A 409 5.36 24.59 -14.14
C ALA A 409 6.25 23.47 -14.72
N SER A 410 6.29 23.37 -16.06
CA SER A 410 6.97 22.31 -16.80
C SER A 410 8.45 22.11 -16.47
N LYS A 411 9.19 23.18 -16.14
CA LYS A 411 10.60 23.09 -15.71
C LYS A 411 10.76 22.31 -14.41
N ASP A 412 9.87 22.55 -13.44
CA ASP A 412 9.91 21.89 -12.14
C ASP A 412 9.46 20.43 -12.26
N TRP A 413 8.51 20.15 -13.16
CA TRP A 413 8.09 18.78 -13.43
C TRP A 413 9.21 17.95 -14.06
N TRP A 414 9.92 18.50 -15.06
CA TRP A 414 11.00 17.78 -15.75
C TRP A 414 12.24 17.55 -14.90
N SER A 415 12.53 18.37 -13.88
CA SER A 415 13.72 18.18 -13.04
C SER A 415 13.60 16.96 -12.11
N ALA A 416 12.38 16.60 -11.72
CA ALA A 416 12.14 15.60 -10.68
C ALA A 416 11.62 14.23 -11.19
N VAL A 417 11.38 14.11 -12.51
CA VAL A 417 10.88 12.92 -13.21
C VAL A 417 11.97 11.94 -13.69
N PRO A 418 13.19 12.36 -14.10
CA PRO A 418 14.15 11.49 -14.78
C PRO A 418 14.55 10.21 -14.03
N PRO A 419 14.92 10.22 -12.73
CA PRO A 419 15.34 8.99 -12.07
C PRO A 419 14.17 8.00 -11.95
N ILE A 420 12.98 8.49 -11.61
CA ILE A 420 11.77 7.67 -11.48
C ILE A 420 11.36 7.06 -12.83
N MET A 421 11.42 7.85 -13.91
CA MET A 421 11.20 7.39 -15.28
C MET A 421 12.13 6.24 -15.64
N LEU A 422 13.42 6.45 -15.39
CA LEU A 422 14.47 5.51 -15.75
C LEU A 422 14.30 4.20 -14.98
N MET A 423 13.97 4.28 -13.69
CA MET A 423 13.70 3.09 -12.87
C MET A 423 12.49 2.31 -13.38
N ALA A 424 11.34 2.95 -13.59
CA ALA A 424 10.12 2.26 -14.03
C ALA A 424 10.28 1.63 -15.42
N GLY A 425 10.91 2.34 -16.36
CA GLY A 425 11.17 1.82 -17.71
C GLY A 425 12.15 0.65 -17.72
N LEU A 426 13.24 0.75 -16.94
CA LEU A 426 14.24 -0.32 -16.86
C LEU A 426 13.74 -1.57 -16.15
N ASP A 427 12.88 -1.43 -15.14
CA ASP A 427 12.27 -2.57 -14.47
C ASP A 427 11.46 -3.42 -15.47
N VAL A 428 10.60 -2.77 -16.26
CA VAL A 428 9.84 -3.45 -17.32
C VAL A 428 10.76 -4.01 -18.39
N PHE A 429 11.76 -3.26 -18.81
CA PHE A 429 12.72 -3.70 -19.82
C PHE A 429 13.46 -4.97 -19.40
N ILE A 430 14.00 -5.03 -18.18
CA ILE A 430 14.73 -6.20 -17.69
C ILE A 430 13.85 -7.44 -17.62
N ASN A 431 12.63 -7.28 -17.11
CA ASN A 431 11.67 -8.37 -17.01
C ASN A 431 11.16 -8.85 -18.38
N ARG A 432 11.42 -8.11 -19.47
CA ARG A 432 11.02 -8.46 -20.84
C ARG A 432 12.19 -8.76 -21.78
N ALA A 433 13.42 -8.40 -21.39
CA ALA A 433 14.61 -8.49 -22.22
C ALA A 433 14.86 -9.90 -22.76
N GLY A 434 14.76 -10.93 -21.91
CA GLY A 434 15.00 -12.32 -22.33
C GLY A 434 14.05 -12.78 -23.45
N VAL A 435 12.75 -12.47 -23.33
CA VAL A 435 11.74 -12.78 -24.37
C VAL A 435 12.03 -11.99 -25.65
N MET A 436 12.43 -10.72 -25.53
CA MET A 436 12.75 -9.88 -26.69
C MET A 436 13.98 -10.36 -27.45
N VAL A 437 15.06 -10.74 -26.74
CA VAL A 437 16.29 -11.26 -27.35
C VAL A 437 16.01 -12.59 -28.08
N LEU A 438 15.25 -13.51 -27.47
CA LEU A 438 14.85 -14.76 -28.13
C LEU A 438 13.97 -14.51 -29.37
N GLY A 439 13.03 -13.56 -29.29
CA GLY A 439 12.20 -13.20 -30.43
C GLY A 439 12.99 -12.56 -31.57
N TRP A 440 13.97 -11.70 -31.28
CA TRP A 440 14.80 -11.06 -32.30
C TRP A 440 15.77 -12.05 -32.97
N THR A 441 16.32 -13.00 -32.22
CA THR A 441 17.20 -14.05 -32.78
C THR A 441 16.46 -15.11 -33.61
N GLY A 442 15.14 -14.96 -33.83
CA GLY A 442 14.33 -15.88 -34.63
C GLY A 442 13.79 -17.10 -33.87
N HIS A 443 14.11 -17.25 -32.58
CA HIS A 443 13.67 -18.37 -31.74
C HIS A 443 12.30 -18.10 -31.11
N ILE A 444 11.28 -17.86 -31.94
CA ILE A 444 9.95 -17.41 -31.50
C ILE A 444 9.25 -18.43 -30.58
N ARG A 445 9.28 -19.72 -30.95
CA ARG A 445 8.70 -20.80 -30.12
C ARG A 445 9.36 -20.85 -28.74
N ASP A 446 10.68 -20.74 -28.71
CA ASP A 446 11.44 -20.75 -27.47
C ASP A 446 11.21 -19.50 -26.62
N ALA A 447 10.97 -18.34 -27.25
CA ALA A 447 10.55 -17.13 -26.55
C ALA A 447 9.23 -17.35 -25.79
N GLY A 448 8.31 -18.15 -26.35
CA GLY A 448 7.07 -18.56 -25.68
C GLY A 448 7.33 -19.48 -24.49
N ILE A 449 8.19 -20.49 -24.64
CA ILE A 449 8.57 -21.40 -23.56
C ILE A 449 9.28 -20.63 -22.43
N PHE A 450 10.18 -19.72 -22.78
CA PHE A 450 10.88 -18.84 -21.86
C PHE A 450 9.91 -17.90 -21.13
N ALA A 451 8.98 -17.25 -21.85
CA ALA A 451 7.99 -16.36 -21.27
C ALA A 451 7.13 -17.09 -20.23
N LEU A 452 6.67 -18.31 -20.56
CA LEU A 452 5.88 -19.12 -19.63
C LEU A 452 6.69 -19.50 -18.39
N GLY A 453 7.94 -19.94 -18.56
CA GLY A 453 8.84 -20.25 -17.45
C GLY A 453 9.14 -19.03 -16.57
N LEU A 454 9.30 -17.86 -17.17
CA LEU A 454 9.49 -16.58 -16.47
C LEU A 454 8.24 -16.20 -15.65
N ASN A 455 7.05 -16.37 -16.20
CA ASN A 455 5.79 -16.10 -15.48
C ASN A 455 5.65 -17.00 -14.24
N VAL A 456 6.00 -18.29 -14.37
CA VAL A 456 6.04 -19.21 -13.22
C VAL A 456 7.08 -18.77 -12.20
N ALA A 457 8.28 -18.35 -12.64
CA ALA A 457 9.33 -17.87 -11.74
C ALA A 457 8.96 -16.55 -11.03
N LEU A 458 8.21 -15.66 -11.68
CA LEU A 458 7.70 -14.42 -11.10
C LEU A 458 6.76 -14.65 -9.91
N LEU A 459 6.10 -15.82 -9.82
CA LEU A 459 5.32 -16.18 -8.63
C LEU A 459 6.21 -16.16 -7.38
N VAL A 460 7.42 -16.71 -7.46
CA VAL A 460 8.40 -16.65 -6.37
C VAL A 460 8.73 -15.20 -6.02
N GLY A 461 8.84 -14.31 -7.01
CA GLY A 461 9.07 -12.88 -6.82
C GLY A 461 7.95 -12.13 -6.07
N LEU A 462 6.71 -12.65 -6.07
CA LEU A 462 5.60 -12.03 -5.33
C LEU A 462 5.85 -11.96 -3.82
N SER A 463 6.65 -12.88 -3.29
CA SER A 463 7.07 -12.88 -1.89
C SER A 463 7.78 -11.58 -1.49
N LEU A 464 8.71 -11.11 -2.32
CA LEU A 464 9.43 -9.86 -2.10
C LEU A 464 8.53 -8.65 -2.27
N VAL A 465 7.58 -8.68 -3.23
CA VAL A 465 6.61 -7.61 -3.43
C VAL A 465 5.73 -7.44 -2.19
N ALA A 466 5.20 -8.53 -1.63
CA ALA A 466 4.35 -8.49 -0.45
C ALA A 466 5.08 -7.86 0.76
N VAL A 467 6.33 -8.27 0.99
CA VAL A 467 7.16 -7.70 2.06
C VAL A 467 7.51 -6.24 1.80
N SER A 468 7.81 -5.91 0.54
CA SER A 468 8.15 -4.54 0.11
C SER A 468 7.03 -3.54 0.39
N THR A 469 5.77 -3.93 0.17
CA THR A 469 4.61 -3.08 0.43
C THR A 469 4.49 -2.68 1.90
N MET A 470 4.79 -3.61 2.81
CA MET A 470 4.82 -3.31 4.25
C MET A 470 6.09 -2.56 4.66
N PHE A 471 7.21 -2.85 4.01
CA PHE A 471 8.52 -2.26 4.32
C PHE A 471 8.59 -0.77 3.96
N SER A 472 8.15 -0.37 2.76
CA SER A 472 8.32 0.98 2.22
C SER A 472 7.82 2.11 3.14
N PRO A 473 6.58 2.10 3.66
CA PRO A 473 6.09 3.20 4.50
C PRO A 473 6.85 3.28 5.84
N THR A 474 7.11 2.14 6.49
CA THR A 474 7.84 2.13 7.76
C THR A 474 9.30 2.56 7.57
N ALA A 475 9.95 2.13 6.49
CA ALA A 475 11.31 2.53 6.15
C ALA A 475 11.42 4.05 5.95
N ALA A 476 10.47 4.67 5.22
CA ALA A 476 10.42 6.11 5.05
C ALA A 476 10.28 6.86 6.39
N THR A 477 9.42 6.37 7.29
CA THR A 477 9.23 7.00 8.61
C THR A 477 10.46 6.87 9.52
N LEU A 478 11.14 5.72 9.54
CA LEU A 478 12.35 5.51 10.33
C LEU A 478 13.51 6.35 9.79
N TYR A 479 13.61 6.49 8.46
CA TYR A 479 14.59 7.37 7.84
C TYR A 479 14.33 8.85 8.16
N ALA A 480 13.07 9.29 8.08
CA ALA A 480 12.68 10.65 8.46
C ALA A 480 12.95 10.97 9.95
N LYS A 481 12.84 9.98 10.84
CA LYS A 481 13.22 10.08 12.25
C LYS A 481 14.72 9.94 12.51
N ASN A 482 15.52 9.75 11.46
CA ASN A 482 16.97 9.50 11.53
C ASN A 482 17.35 8.26 12.38
N ASP A 483 16.42 7.32 12.57
CA ASP A 483 16.65 6.08 13.33
C ASP A 483 17.27 5.01 12.42
N ARG A 484 18.60 5.08 12.28
CA ARG A 484 19.37 4.15 11.46
C ARG A 484 19.36 2.71 11.99
N ARG A 485 19.28 2.53 13.31
CA ARG A 485 19.26 1.20 13.94
C ARG A 485 17.93 0.50 13.67
N GLY A 486 16.82 1.22 13.88
CA GLY A 486 15.49 0.73 13.53
C GLY A 486 15.37 0.40 12.04
N LEU A 487 15.92 1.25 11.16
CA LEU A 487 15.93 1.01 9.72
C LEU A 487 16.73 -0.24 9.33
N GLN A 488 17.91 -0.46 9.92
CA GLN A 488 18.71 -1.68 9.72
C GLN A 488 17.95 -2.93 10.18
N GLU A 489 17.33 -2.89 11.36
CA GLU A 489 16.59 -4.02 11.91
C GLU A 489 15.36 -4.35 11.05
N LEU A 490 14.61 -3.33 10.62
CA LEU A 490 13.49 -3.49 9.72
C LEU A 490 13.94 -4.10 8.38
N PHE A 491 15.02 -3.59 7.79
CA PHE A 491 15.55 -4.09 6.52
C PHE A 491 16.02 -5.55 6.62
N SER A 492 16.65 -5.91 7.75
CA SER A 492 17.13 -7.28 7.98
C SER A 492 15.99 -8.26 8.20
N ARG A 493 14.95 -7.85 8.95
CA ARG A 493 13.72 -8.64 9.12
C ARG A 493 12.97 -8.79 7.78
N ALA A 494 12.91 -7.74 6.98
CA ALA A 494 12.30 -7.80 5.66
C ALA A 494 13.06 -8.74 4.71
N ALA A 495 14.39 -8.73 4.72
CA ALA A 495 15.21 -9.68 3.95
C ALA A 495 14.99 -11.13 4.41
N LEU A 496 14.93 -11.38 5.73
CA LEU A 496 14.66 -12.72 6.27
C LEU A 496 13.25 -13.21 5.91
N LEU A 497 12.24 -12.34 6.03
CA LEU A 497 10.86 -12.69 5.73
C LEU A 497 10.63 -12.94 4.24
N SER A 498 11.20 -12.09 3.38
CA SER A 498 11.09 -12.24 1.92
C SER A 498 11.84 -13.48 1.43
N SER A 499 13.05 -13.75 1.94
CA SER A 499 13.78 -14.98 1.61
C SER A 499 13.08 -16.24 2.11
N GLY A 500 12.59 -16.24 3.36
CA GLY A 500 11.82 -17.36 3.91
C GLY A 500 10.57 -17.66 3.08
N ALA A 501 9.80 -16.62 2.73
CA ALA A 501 8.61 -16.75 1.88
C ALA A 501 8.96 -17.19 0.45
N ALA A 502 10.03 -16.66 -0.14
CA ALA A 502 10.50 -17.05 -1.48
C ALA A 502 10.91 -18.52 -1.52
N ILE A 503 11.69 -18.99 -0.53
CA ILE A 503 12.12 -20.39 -0.44
C ILE A 503 10.92 -21.31 -0.21
N ALA A 504 10.02 -20.95 0.71
CA ALA A 504 8.80 -21.70 0.96
C ALA A 504 7.92 -21.84 -0.29
N MET A 505 7.88 -20.81 -1.15
CA MET A 505 7.17 -20.85 -2.43
C MET A 505 7.95 -21.58 -3.53
N ALA A 506 9.27 -21.44 -3.58
CA ALA A 506 10.12 -22.03 -4.60
C ALA A 506 10.25 -23.55 -4.47
N ILE A 507 10.37 -24.10 -3.25
CA ILE A 507 10.53 -25.57 -3.04
C ILE A 507 9.43 -26.39 -3.71
N PRO A 508 8.12 -26.18 -3.43
CA PRO A 508 7.07 -26.96 -4.07
C PRO A 508 7.00 -26.69 -5.58
N LEU A 509 7.26 -25.44 -6.00
CA LEU A 509 7.21 -25.06 -7.41
C LEU A 509 8.33 -25.72 -8.22
N LEU A 510 9.56 -25.82 -7.68
CA LEU A 510 10.69 -26.51 -8.32
C LEU A 510 10.42 -28.01 -8.57
N LEU A 511 9.66 -28.66 -7.67
CA LEU A 511 9.25 -30.05 -7.80
C LEU A 511 8.14 -30.22 -8.85
N ILE A 512 7.14 -29.34 -8.83
CA ILE A 512 5.93 -29.46 -9.65
C ILE A 512 6.07 -28.73 -11.01
N VAL A 513 7.13 -27.95 -11.26
CA VAL A 513 7.25 -27.13 -12.47
C VAL A 513 7.19 -27.92 -13.78
N ARG A 514 7.78 -29.13 -13.84
CA ARG A 514 7.72 -29.96 -15.04
C ARG A 514 6.29 -30.43 -15.33
N PRO A 515 5.58 -31.11 -14.40
CA PRO A 515 4.19 -31.49 -14.63
C PRO A 515 3.27 -30.28 -14.85
N LEU A 516 3.53 -29.16 -14.16
CA LEU A 516 2.79 -27.91 -14.35
C LEU A 516 2.94 -27.38 -15.78
N LEU A 517 4.16 -27.26 -16.29
CA LEU A 517 4.39 -26.77 -17.65
C LEU A 517 3.86 -27.75 -18.71
N SER A 518 4.03 -29.06 -18.52
CA SER A 518 3.49 -30.06 -19.46
C SER A 518 1.95 -30.05 -19.52
N TRP A 519 1.27 -29.63 -18.44
CA TRP A 519 -0.19 -29.48 -18.45
C TRP A 519 -0.68 -28.36 -19.38
N PHE A 520 0.16 -27.38 -19.66
CA PHE A 520 -0.12 -26.31 -20.64
C PHE A 520 0.20 -26.71 -22.07
N GLY A 521 0.89 -27.83 -22.27
CA GLY A 521 1.23 -28.40 -23.57
C GLY A 521 2.53 -29.19 -23.48
N GLU A 522 2.65 -30.26 -24.25
CA GLU A 522 3.83 -31.14 -24.22
C GLU A 522 5.13 -30.38 -24.54
N ASP A 523 5.05 -29.43 -25.49
CA ASP A 523 6.13 -28.54 -25.86
C ASP A 523 6.71 -27.74 -24.67
N PHE A 524 5.85 -27.27 -23.78
CA PHE A 524 6.25 -26.42 -22.65
C PHE A 524 6.98 -27.20 -21.56
N GLY A 525 6.84 -28.52 -21.51
CA GLY A 525 7.57 -29.39 -20.59
C GLY A 525 9.09 -29.26 -20.73
N THR A 526 9.58 -28.92 -21.93
CA THR A 526 11.01 -28.67 -22.20
C THR A 526 11.53 -27.39 -21.52
N GLY A 527 10.64 -26.48 -21.11
CA GLY A 527 10.96 -25.24 -20.40
C GLY A 527 11.17 -25.39 -18.88
N ALA A 528 10.99 -26.59 -18.32
CA ALA A 528 11.24 -26.84 -16.90
C ALA A 528 12.63 -26.39 -16.40
N PRO A 529 13.76 -26.69 -17.07
CA PRO A 529 15.07 -26.18 -16.66
C PRO A 529 15.18 -24.65 -16.70
N ILE A 530 14.55 -24.00 -17.69
CA ILE A 530 14.51 -22.52 -17.80
C ILE A 530 13.84 -21.91 -16.57
N ALA A 531 12.65 -22.41 -16.24
CA ALA A 531 11.90 -21.94 -15.08
C ALA A 531 12.66 -22.17 -13.76
N ARG A 532 13.37 -23.30 -13.61
CA ARG A 532 14.21 -23.58 -12.43
C ARG A 532 15.34 -22.57 -12.26
N VAL A 533 16.06 -22.25 -13.34
CA VAL A 533 17.14 -21.25 -13.30
C VAL A 533 16.60 -19.87 -12.92
N LEU A 534 15.49 -19.46 -13.53
CA LEU A 534 14.86 -18.17 -13.23
C LEU A 534 14.35 -18.11 -11.77
N MET A 535 13.73 -19.19 -11.28
CA MET A 535 13.30 -19.28 -9.88
C MET A 535 14.48 -19.09 -8.91
N LEU A 536 15.63 -19.71 -9.17
CA LEU A 536 16.84 -19.52 -8.35
C LEU A 536 17.31 -18.06 -8.38
N GLY A 537 17.23 -17.41 -9.55
CA GLY A 537 17.47 -15.97 -9.68
C GLY A 537 16.56 -15.13 -8.77
N TYR A 538 15.24 -15.37 -8.80
CA TYR A 538 14.30 -14.64 -7.94
C TYR A 538 14.46 -14.97 -6.44
N VAL A 539 14.82 -16.20 -6.10
CA VAL A 539 15.20 -16.55 -4.71
C VAL A 539 16.39 -15.68 -4.28
N PHE A 540 17.43 -15.55 -5.10
CA PHE A 540 18.57 -14.68 -4.80
C PHE A 540 18.15 -13.21 -4.61
N VAL A 541 17.27 -12.70 -5.46
CA VAL A 541 16.70 -11.34 -5.30
C VAL A 541 15.98 -11.21 -3.95
N ALA A 542 15.21 -12.21 -3.53
CA ALA A 542 14.55 -12.22 -2.22
C ALA A 542 15.54 -12.30 -1.04
N LEU A 543 16.66 -13.04 -1.17
CA LEU A 543 17.75 -13.04 -0.17
C LEU A 543 18.36 -11.65 0.04
N CYS A 544 18.41 -10.85 -1.03
CA CYS A 544 18.94 -9.50 -0.97
C CYS A 544 18.00 -8.51 -0.26
N GLY A 545 16.70 -8.83 -0.16
CA GLY A 545 15.67 -8.02 0.47
C GLY A 545 15.21 -6.84 -0.39
N PRO A 546 14.36 -5.93 0.15
CA PRO A 546 13.75 -4.83 -0.60
C PRO A 546 14.71 -3.65 -0.84
N GLN A 547 15.85 -3.91 -1.50
CA GLN A 547 16.94 -2.95 -1.72
C GLN A 547 16.51 -1.74 -2.54
N LEU A 548 15.77 -1.98 -3.63
CA LEU A 548 15.25 -0.92 -4.49
C LEU A 548 14.38 0.05 -3.68
N ASN A 549 13.48 -0.48 -2.86
CA ASN A 549 12.60 0.32 -2.00
C ASN A 549 13.38 1.06 -0.91
N LEU A 550 14.44 0.47 -0.35
CA LEU A 550 15.28 1.16 0.61
C LEU A 550 15.99 2.37 -0.03
N LEU A 551 16.51 2.22 -1.25
CA LEU A 551 17.17 3.30 -1.96
C LEU A 551 16.20 4.44 -2.33
N THR A 552 15.00 4.10 -2.79
CA THR A 552 13.98 5.12 -3.11
C THR A 552 13.50 5.85 -1.85
N MET A 553 13.19 5.13 -0.77
CA MET A 553 12.70 5.73 0.48
C MET A 553 13.76 6.55 1.24
N THR A 554 15.06 6.34 0.93
CA THR A 554 16.17 7.12 1.52
C THR A 554 16.63 8.29 0.64
N GLY A 555 15.94 8.56 -0.49
CA GLY A 555 16.27 9.65 -1.41
C GLY A 555 17.44 9.35 -2.36
N ASN A 556 17.85 8.09 -2.49
CA ASN A 556 18.94 7.65 -3.36
C ASN A 556 18.44 7.10 -4.72
N GLU A 557 17.42 7.73 -5.31
CA GLU A 557 16.76 7.26 -6.54
C GLU A 557 17.73 7.19 -7.73
N TRP A 558 18.60 8.18 -7.90
CA TRP A 558 19.61 8.19 -8.97
C TRP A 558 20.61 7.05 -8.86
N ALA A 559 21.04 6.72 -7.65
CA ALA A 559 21.95 5.60 -7.45
C ALA A 559 21.27 4.27 -7.78
N ALA A 560 20.00 4.12 -7.39
CA ALA A 560 19.20 2.99 -7.81
C ALA A 560 19.12 2.93 -9.34
N ALA A 561 18.66 4.00 -10.01
CA ALA A 561 18.57 4.08 -11.47
C ALA A 561 19.89 3.73 -12.19
N VAL A 562 21.05 4.18 -11.70
CA VAL A 562 22.36 3.85 -12.30
C VAL A 562 22.69 2.36 -12.15
N THR A 563 22.48 1.79 -10.96
CA THR A 563 22.59 0.33 -10.79
C THR A 563 21.58 -0.40 -11.68
N MET A 564 20.45 0.25 -11.97
CA MET A 564 19.45 -0.33 -12.86
C MET A 564 19.96 -0.45 -14.29
N ILE A 565 20.54 0.64 -14.81
CA ILE A 565 21.14 0.68 -16.15
C ILE A 565 22.20 -0.42 -16.28
N LEU A 566 23.03 -0.57 -15.26
CA LEU A 566 24.10 -1.56 -15.27
C LEU A 566 23.55 -2.98 -15.41
N GLY A 567 22.57 -3.37 -14.59
CA GLY A 567 22.00 -4.71 -14.71
C GLY A 567 21.13 -4.90 -15.95
N ALA A 568 20.53 -3.85 -16.51
CA ALA A 568 19.87 -3.92 -17.82
C ALA A 568 20.89 -4.24 -18.93
N ALA A 569 22.03 -3.55 -18.94
CA ALA A 569 23.11 -3.80 -19.89
C ALA A 569 23.66 -5.22 -19.76
N PHE A 570 23.98 -5.67 -18.53
CA PHE A 570 24.40 -7.05 -18.27
C PHE A 570 23.30 -8.07 -18.63
N GLY A 571 22.03 -7.72 -18.45
CA GLY A 571 20.90 -8.57 -18.82
C GLY A 571 20.79 -8.77 -20.32
N VAL A 572 20.89 -7.71 -21.11
CA VAL A 572 20.84 -7.81 -22.57
C VAL A 572 22.04 -8.58 -23.11
N VAL A 573 23.26 -8.20 -22.68
CA VAL A 573 24.50 -8.86 -23.12
C VAL A 573 24.53 -10.32 -22.68
N GLY A 574 24.17 -10.59 -21.43
CA GLY A 574 24.11 -11.95 -20.89
C GLY A 574 23.04 -12.81 -21.58
N CYS A 575 21.87 -12.24 -21.89
CA CYS A 575 20.86 -12.95 -22.67
C CYS A 575 21.35 -13.23 -24.10
N ALA A 576 21.95 -12.24 -24.78
CA ALA A 576 22.41 -12.39 -26.16
C ALA A 576 23.50 -13.47 -26.28
N ILE A 577 24.54 -13.39 -25.44
CA ILE A 577 25.61 -14.39 -25.38
C ILE A 577 25.05 -15.75 -24.95
N GLY A 578 24.14 -15.77 -23.97
CA GLY A 578 23.52 -17.00 -23.50
C GLY A 578 22.71 -17.71 -24.60
N VAL A 579 21.96 -16.97 -25.40
CA VAL A 579 21.20 -17.52 -26.53
C VAL A 579 22.13 -18.17 -27.56
N GLU A 580 23.28 -17.56 -27.85
CA GLU A 580 24.23 -18.13 -28.81
C GLU A 580 24.86 -19.45 -28.33
N ILE A 581 25.15 -19.56 -27.03
CA ILE A 581 25.86 -20.73 -26.47
C ILE A 581 24.91 -21.89 -26.12
N TYR A 582 23.80 -21.59 -25.43
CA TYR A 582 22.90 -22.60 -24.84
C TYR A 582 21.43 -22.38 -25.22
N GLY A 583 21.15 -21.49 -26.19
CA GLY A 583 19.80 -21.18 -26.62
C GLY A 583 18.93 -20.63 -25.48
N PRO A 584 17.68 -21.10 -25.33
CA PRO A 584 16.72 -20.55 -24.38
C PRO A 584 17.13 -20.71 -22.92
N LEU A 585 17.87 -21.78 -22.61
CA LEU A 585 18.42 -22.01 -21.28
C LEU A 585 19.54 -21.00 -20.96
N GLY A 586 20.37 -20.67 -21.95
CA GLY A 586 21.40 -19.65 -21.79
C GLY A 586 20.82 -18.25 -21.57
N ALA A 587 19.72 -17.91 -22.24
CA ALA A 587 18.97 -16.68 -21.96
C ALA A 587 18.54 -16.60 -20.48
N ALA A 588 18.09 -17.73 -19.91
CA ALA A 588 17.66 -17.81 -18.52
C ALA A 588 18.82 -17.60 -17.55
N ILE A 589 19.97 -18.21 -17.84
CA ILE A 589 21.20 -18.03 -17.07
C ILE A 589 21.67 -16.57 -17.16
N GLY A 590 21.64 -15.97 -18.35
CA GLY A 590 21.99 -14.57 -18.58
C GLY A 590 21.10 -13.61 -17.76
N LEU A 591 19.79 -13.81 -17.79
CA LEU A 591 18.85 -13.02 -16.98
C LEU A 591 19.07 -13.23 -15.48
N ALA A 592 19.26 -14.46 -15.02
CA ALA A 592 19.53 -14.76 -13.61
C ALA A 592 20.84 -14.12 -13.12
N LEU A 593 21.90 -14.18 -13.92
CA LEU A 593 23.17 -13.52 -13.63
C LEU A 593 23.02 -12.00 -13.56
N ALA A 594 22.24 -11.40 -14.46
CA ALA A 594 21.97 -9.97 -14.44
C ALA A 594 21.21 -9.54 -13.18
N LEU A 595 20.21 -10.32 -12.74
CA LEU A 595 19.54 -10.11 -11.46
C LEU A 595 20.52 -10.18 -10.29
N VAL A 596 21.46 -11.12 -10.30
CA VAL A 596 22.51 -11.23 -9.27
C VAL A 596 23.43 -10.00 -9.28
N VAL A 597 23.97 -9.63 -10.44
CA VAL A 597 24.90 -8.50 -10.60
C VAL A 597 24.27 -7.20 -10.11
N TRP A 598 23.03 -6.95 -10.51
CA TRP A 598 22.27 -5.79 -10.07
C TRP A 598 22.10 -5.73 -8.55
N ASN A 599 21.64 -6.83 -7.95
CA ASN A 599 21.33 -6.85 -6.51
C ASN A 599 22.62 -6.79 -5.67
N VAL A 600 23.71 -7.36 -6.17
CA VAL A 600 25.04 -7.20 -5.56
C VAL A 600 25.50 -5.75 -5.66
N ALA A 601 25.34 -5.09 -6.81
CA ALA A 601 25.70 -3.69 -6.98
C ALA A 601 24.91 -2.77 -6.02
N MET A 602 23.59 -2.99 -5.89
CA MET A 602 22.76 -2.27 -4.91
C MET A 602 23.20 -2.56 -3.47
N ALA A 603 23.48 -3.81 -3.11
CA ALA A 603 23.99 -4.17 -1.78
C ALA A 603 25.30 -3.45 -1.44
N ILE A 604 26.23 -3.39 -2.39
CA ILE A 604 27.52 -2.68 -2.23
C ILE A 604 27.27 -1.18 -2.04
N TYR A 605 26.39 -0.58 -2.83
CA TYR A 605 26.05 0.84 -2.71
C TYR A 605 25.42 1.15 -1.34
N ILE A 606 24.45 0.35 -0.91
CA ILE A 606 23.79 0.47 0.40
C ILE A 606 24.84 0.39 1.52
N ARG A 607 25.75 -0.58 1.47
CA ARG A 607 26.81 -0.73 2.47
C ARG A 607 27.74 0.48 2.51
N LYS A 608 28.18 0.98 1.35
CA LYS A 608 29.15 2.09 1.28
C LYS A 608 28.54 3.44 1.67
N ARG A 609 27.30 3.72 1.27
CA ARG A 609 26.68 5.05 1.42
C ARG A 609 25.75 5.16 2.62
N LEU A 610 24.90 4.16 2.83
CA LEU A 610 23.95 4.16 3.95
C LEU A 610 24.56 3.57 5.22
N LYS A 611 25.73 2.92 5.13
CA LYS A 611 26.38 2.17 6.23
C LYS A 611 25.45 1.09 6.82
N ILE A 612 24.50 0.63 6.01
CA ILE A 612 23.55 -0.44 6.33
C ILE A 612 24.16 -1.75 5.82
N THR A 613 24.31 -2.74 6.68
CA THR A 613 24.77 -4.07 6.29
C THR A 613 23.69 -4.80 5.48
N PRO A 614 24.06 -5.57 4.44
CA PRO A 614 23.10 -6.37 3.68
C PRO A 614 22.24 -7.22 4.61
N GLY A 615 20.92 -7.16 4.44
CA GLY A 615 19.94 -7.55 5.46
C GLY A 615 20.09 -8.99 5.95
N LEU A 616 20.41 -9.94 5.07
CA LEU A 616 20.59 -11.34 5.42
C LEU A 616 21.85 -11.58 6.28
N ILE A 617 22.96 -10.92 5.96
CA ILE A 617 24.22 -11.05 6.70
C ILE A 617 24.04 -10.51 8.12
N TYR A 618 23.37 -9.38 8.27
CA TYR A 618 23.04 -8.84 9.58
C TYR A 618 22.07 -9.73 10.35
N ALA A 619 21.01 -10.23 9.70
CA ALA A 619 20.05 -11.13 10.34
C ALA A 619 20.74 -12.37 10.93
N ILE A 620 21.61 -13.03 10.17
CA ILE A 620 22.35 -14.22 10.61
C ILE A 620 23.32 -13.90 11.75
N THR A 621 24.10 -12.81 11.64
CA THR A 621 25.05 -12.42 12.70
C THR A 621 24.36 -11.97 14.00
N SER A 622 23.21 -11.31 13.90
CA SER A 622 22.40 -10.89 15.06
C SER A 622 21.69 -12.05 15.77
N PHE A 623 21.39 -13.13 15.03
CA PHE A 623 20.86 -14.37 15.61
C PHE A 623 21.94 -15.06 16.46
N ASN A 624 23.19 -15.09 15.95
CA ASN A 624 24.33 -15.64 16.69
C ASN A 624 24.75 -14.81 17.92
N SER A 625 24.50 -13.49 17.93
CA SER A 625 24.76 -12.69 19.15
C SER A 625 23.68 -12.87 20.22
N ARG A 626 22.42 -13.15 19.83
CA ARG A 626 21.34 -13.43 20.80
C ARG A 626 21.45 -14.81 21.44
N THR A 627 22.01 -15.81 20.76
CA THR A 627 22.27 -17.12 21.38
C THR A 627 23.36 -17.04 22.46
N VAL A 628 24.33 -16.12 22.33
CA VAL A 628 25.37 -15.89 23.36
C VAL A 628 24.82 -15.14 24.59
N GLU A 629 23.85 -14.24 24.43
CA GLU A 629 23.18 -13.59 25.58
C GLU A 629 22.12 -14.48 26.27
N SER A 630 21.60 -15.50 25.58
CA SER A 630 20.57 -16.39 26.13
C SER A 630 21.09 -17.34 27.23
N THR A 631 22.41 -17.50 27.37
CA THR A 631 23.01 -18.34 28.42
C THR A 631 23.24 -17.58 29.74
N GLN A 632 23.08 -16.24 29.78
CA GLN A 632 23.19 -15.46 31.02
C GLN A 632 21.83 -15.01 31.62
N ARG A 633 20.71 -15.27 30.94
CA ARG A 633 19.36 -14.86 31.37
C ARG A 633 18.44 -15.99 31.84
N THR A 634 18.98 -17.16 32.16
CA THR A 634 18.20 -18.28 32.73
C THR A 634 18.16 -18.31 34.26
N TRP A 635 18.58 -17.25 34.96
CA TRP A 635 18.55 -17.18 36.43
C TRP A 635 17.46 -16.27 37.04
N PHE A 636 16.50 -15.78 36.24
CA PHE A 636 15.47 -14.84 36.72
C PHE A 636 14.05 -15.21 36.28
N LEU A 637 13.67 -16.47 36.45
CA LEU A 637 12.26 -16.87 36.53
C LEU A 637 12.10 -17.92 37.64
N ARG A 638 11.91 -17.43 38.86
CA ARG A 638 11.04 -18.03 39.86
C ARG A 638 10.00 -16.98 40.24
#